data_AF-A0A395SPN2-F1
#
_entry.id   AF-A0A395SPN2-F1
#
_cell.length_a   1.000
_cell.length_b   1.000
_cell.length_c   1.000
_cell.angle_alpha   90.00
_cell.angle_beta   90.00
_cell.angle_gamma   90.00
#
_symmetry.space_group_name_H-M   'P 1'
#
loop_
_entity.id
_entity.type
_entity.pdbx_description
1 polymer ?
#
loop_
_entity_poly.entity_id
_entity_poly.type
_entity_poly.pdbx_seq_one_letter_code
_entity_poly.pdbx_strand_id
1 'polypeptide(L)'
;MLATFQGRPGRRYISLFLFIAITWFLIHNFRPYERYRTVRIGTYNYLPSSYDWSKQQIFHPVEDIRGPPNGTFKLLPQIQKERPNGYTEDSETTARKAAIKQAFTKSWEAYKKHAWGWDELAPVSLKGKTTFSGWAAQIVDALDTLWILDMKDEFKEAVQLVAMIDWARTGDSYLNLFEVAIRHLGGLLSAYELSDEAVLLGKAIELGEMLYAAFDTPNRLPSHWLYFKSAKNGEQQADEEMSGAAGGSMCLEFTRLSQITGNPKYYDATERIKQFFYRNQDNTKIPGLWPHVMNYREENVDDDRFTLGAGTDSLYEYLPKMHALLGGLDSEYVEMTTKALDTAAKHLLFKPRNPSDLNILMSGNAVPGEDGAKPKLTAEMQHLTCFIGGTYALAGKLLSRTDLVDLGSRLTAGCVWAYDAFPTNIMPEIAELEACESITSKCRWSDKPVEKKDKLPEGFVRVRNSEYRLRPEAIESVFYMWRITGDDVWRAAAWRMWDSIVKQTETQEAFATITDVNRKGSDKRDNMETFWMSETIKYFYLTFEDPNVINLDEWVLNTEAHPLKRPKGEELETPKKKTSWSFYSLSKTYHPDANRSDPNASSTFSLISESYTVLSDKSRRSAYDRDVLRLHHHPPQTAAQRGSYHSHQAGGRAPSGLSRRRGTFRGPPPSFYRSGGWGDQADKRRKAHQESTGGGGASSQEQGASHNRHQNPWGDPFKPHETSAHGGMGPGDDPFGHQNDVPHFDKEGHTRTHRREDERRKSRWQKRAMGDDDIEFEPQTSLTGHFIIISGILATTLLAPLIYIQFMSIGQPKKEKA
;
A
#
# COMPACT_ATOMS: atom_id res chain seq x y z
N MET A 1 39.06 -51.85 -26.67
CA MET A 1 40.18 -50.88 -26.80
C MET A 1 40.38 -50.08 -25.48
N LEU A 2 40.40 -50.75 -24.31
CA LEU A 2 40.39 -50.09 -22.99
C LEU A 2 41.45 -50.67 -22.00
N ALA A 3 42.34 -51.55 -22.45
CA ALA A 3 43.34 -52.22 -21.61
C ALA A 3 44.68 -51.46 -21.44
N THR A 4 44.85 -50.31 -22.11
CA THR A 4 46.15 -49.61 -22.24
C THR A 4 46.40 -48.50 -21.21
N PHE A 5 45.47 -48.22 -20.29
CA PHE A 5 45.59 -47.13 -19.29
C PHE A 5 45.94 -47.58 -17.85
N GLN A 6 46.45 -48.80 -17.66
CA GLN A 6 46.92 -49.27 -16.34
C GLN A 6 48.34 -48.79 -15.94
N GLY A 7 49.01 -47.98 -16.76
CA GLY A 7 50.27 -47.32 -16.38
C GLY A 7 50.07 -46.15 -15.41
N ARG A 8 51.08 -45.87 -14.57
CA ARG A 8 51.17 -44.66 -13.71
C ARG A 8 50.70 -43.34 -14.36
N PRO A 9 51.01 -43.02 -15.64
CA PRO A 9 50.49 -41.79 -16.27
C PRO A 9 48.98 -41.80 -16.48
N GLY A 10 48.34 -42.95 -16.79
CA GLY A 10 46.90 -43.03 -17.03
C GLY A 10 46.06 -42.61 -15.81
N ARG A 11 46.47 -43.04 -14.62
CA ARG A 11 45.84 -42.59 -13.36
C ARG A 11 45.96 -41.08 -13.13
N ARG A 12 47.07 -40.44 -13.54
CA ARG A 12 47.24 -38.98 -13.42
C ARG A 12 46.28 -38.22 -14.32
N TYR A 13 46.08 -38.67 -15.57
CA TYR A 13 45.11 -38.04 -16.48
C TYR A 13 43.67 -38.22 -16.03
N ILE A 14 43.30 -39.38 -15.50
CA ILE A 14 41.96 -39.62 -14.93
C ILE A 14 41.72 -38.74 -13.69
N SER A 15 42.69 -38.65 -12.77
CA SER A 15 42.60 -37.76 -11.60
C SER A 15 42.53 -36.28 -11.99
N LEU A 16 43.30 -35.85 -13.00
CA LEU A 16 43.26 -34.48 -13.50
C LEU A 16 41.89 -34.17 -14.16
N PHE A 17 41.35 -35.10 -14.96
CA PHE A 17 40.04 -34.94 -15.57
C PHE A 17 38.92 -34.88 -14.53
N LEU A 18 38.95 -35.75 -13.51
CA LEU A 18 38.02 -35.68 -12.38
C LEU A 18 38.17 -34.36 -11.60
N PHE A 19 39.39 -33.90 -11.34
CA PHE A 19 39.61 -32.62 -10.66
C PHE A 19 39.08 -31.44 -11.48
N ILE A 20 39.31 -31.41 -12.80
CA ILE A 20 38.77 -30.38 -13.69
C ILE A 20 37.24 -30.47 -13.76
N ALA A 21 36.66 -31.66 -13.89
CA ALA A 21 35.22 -31.86 -13.93
C ALA A 21 34.53 -31.46 -12.62
N ILE A 22 35.09 -31.83 -11.47
CA ILE A 22 34.60 -31.42 -10.14
C ILE A 22 34.80 -29.92 -9.95
N THR A 23 35.94 -29.35 -10.34
CA THR A 23 36.19 -27.90 -10.22
C THR A 23 35.25 -27.10 -11.13
N TRP A 24 35.00 -27.57 -12.35
CA TRP A 24 34.02 -26.98 -13.27
C TRP A 24 32.60 -27.11 -12.72
N PHE A 25 32.22 -28.29 -12.20
CA PHE A 25 30.94 -28.53 -11.54
C PHE A 25 30.76 -27.62 -10.32
N LEU A 26 31.79 -27.44 -9.48
CA LEU A 26 31.76 -26.53 -8.35
C LEU A 26 31.69 -25.07 -8.81
N ILE A 27 32.46 -24.62 -9.81
CA ILE A 27 32.41 -23.24 -10.30
C ILE A 27 31.05 -22.92 -10.97
N HIS A 28 30.42 -23.89 -11.64
CA HIS A 28 29.12 -23.67 -12.30
C HIS A 28 27.91 -23.84 -11.36
N ASN A 29 27.95 -24.78 -10.39
CA ASN A 29 26.82 -25.01 -9.47
C ASN A 29 26.97 -24.27 -8.13
N PHE A 30 28.20 -24.02 -7.67
CA PHE A 30 28.53 -23.09 -6.58
C PHE A 30 29.17 -21.84 -7.15
N ARG A 31 28.36 -20.99 -7.80
CA ARG A 31 28.73 -19.57 -7.92
C ARG A 31 29.05 -19.07 -6.51
N PRO A 32 30.15 -18.32 -6.30
CA PRO A 32 30.44 -17.75 -5.00
C PRO A 32 29.23 -16.92 -4.55
N TYR A 33 28.78 -17.15 -3.33
CA TYR A 33 27.68 -16.40 -2.73
C TYR A 33 28.15 -14.95 -2.61
N GLU A 34 27.81 -14.12 -3.60
CA GLU A 34 27.84 -12.66 -3.50
C GLU A 34 27.22 -12.32 -2.14
N ARG A 35 28.02 -11.79 -1.22
CA ARG A 35 27.50 -11.27 0.05
C ARG A 35 26.77 -9.98 -0.27
N TYR A 36 25.55 -10.12 -0.79
CA TYR A 36 24.59 -9.04 -0.88
C TYR A 36 24.52 -8.37 0.50
N ARG A 37 25.00 -7.14 0.59
CA ARG A 37 24.96 -6.38 1.83
C ARG A 37 23.52 -5.95 2.06
N THR A 38 22.79 -6.74 2.82
CA THR A 38 21.51 -6.28 3.36
C THR A 38 21.77 -5.03 4.22
N VAL A 39 20.92 -4.04 4.05
CA VAL A 39 20.87 -2.83 4.85
C VAL A 39 19.80 -3.03 5.91
N ARG A 40 19.97 -2.46 7.11
CA ARG A 40 18.93 -2.52 8.14
C ARG A 40 18.08 -1.25 8.10
N ILE A 41 16.80 -1.40 7.78
CA ILE A 41 15.82 -0.31 7.82
C ILE A 41 14.85 -0.61 8.97
N GLY A 42 15.00 0.12 10.08
CA GLY A 42 14.28 -0.15 11.32
C GLY A 42 14.54 -1.55 11.87
N THR A 43 13.49 -2.36 11.94
CA THR A 43 13.54 -3.77 12.37
C THR A 43 13.83 -4.76 11.24
N TYR A 44 13.74 -4.34 9.98
CA TYR A 44 13.81 -5.23 8.82
C TYR A 44 15.21 -5.27 8.20
N ASN A 45 15.58 -6.44 7.68
CA ASN A 45 16.67 -6.58 6.73
C ASN A 45 16.12 -6.24 5.35
N TYR A 46 16.73 -5.25 4.70
CA TYR A 46 16.39 -4.78 3.37
C TYR A 46 17.48 -5.24 2.39
N LEU A 47 17.09 -5.94 1.33
CA LEU A 47 17.96 -6.28 0.21
C LEU A 47 17.71 -5.26 -0.91
N PRO A 48 18.67 -4.36 -1.24
CA PRO A 48 18.53 -3.52 -2.43
C PRO A 48 18.44 -4.37 -3.70
N SER A 49 17.68 -3.91 -4.69
CA SER A 49 17.63 -4.54 -6.03
C SER A 49 19.04 -4.69 -6.62
N SER A 50 19.37 -5.86 -7.16
CA SER A 50 20.72 -6.15 -7.69
C SER A 50 21.05 -5.39 -8.98
N TYR A 51 20.03 -4.86 -9.65
CA TYR A 51 20.17 -3.84 -10.69
C TYR A 51 19.42 -2.57 -10.28
N ASP A 52 20.14 -1.45 -10.26
CA ASP A 52 19.64 -0.15 -9.84
C ASP A 52 19.14 0.65 -11.05
N TRP A 53 17.83 0.59 -11.30
CA TRP A 53 17.16 1.30 -12.37
C TRP A 53 17.27 2.83 -12.26
N SER A 54 17.52 3.40 -11.07
CA SER A 54 17.72 4.85 -10.91
C SER A 54 19.04 5.35 -11.53
N LYS A 55 19.97 4.43 -11.83
CA LYS A 55 21.24 4.70 -12.52
C LYS A 55 21.23 4.26 -13.98
N GLN A 56 20.10 3.79 -14.51
CA GLN A 56 20.01 3.37 -15.91
C GLN A 56 20.26 4.55 -16.85
N GLN A 57 20.94 4.29 -17.97
CA GLN A 57 21.07 5.27 -19.05
C GLN A 57 19.69 5.62 -19.61
N ILE A 58 19.39 6.91 -19.66
CA ILE A 58 18.18 7.45 -20.29
C ILE A 58 18.52 7.77 -21.75
N PHE A 59 17.78 7.19 -22.70
CA PHE A 59 18.02 7.30 -24.13
C PHE A 59 17.19 8.40 -24.80
N HIS A 60 15.99 8.70 -24.30
CA HIS A 60 15.07 9.68 -24.91
C HIS A 60 14.77 10.88 -23.99
N PRO A 61 15.75 11.54 -23.36
CA PRO A 61 15.57 12.40 -22.17
C PRO A 61 14.44 13.44 -22.28
N VAL A 62 13.68 13.60 -21.20
CA VAL A 62 12.60 14.61 -21.10
C VAL A 62 13.20 15.98 -20.80
N GLU A 63 12.94 16.97 -21.65
CA GLU A 63 13.42 18.35 -21.47
C GLU A 63 12.62 19.13 -20.43
N ASP A 64 11.28 19.07 -20.49
CA ASP A 64 10.35 19.72 -19.58
C ASP A 64 9.56 18.67 -18.78
N ILE A 65 10.00 18.40 -17.56
CA ILE A 65 9.37 17.45 -16.63
C ILE A 65 8.29 18.19 -15.83
N ARG A 66 7.03 17.84 -16.08
CA ARG A 66 5.88 18.40 -15.36
C ARG A 66 5.79 17.84 -13.95
N GLY A 67 5.66 18.70 -12.95
CA GLY A 67 5.27 18.30 -11.60
C GLY A 67 3.74 18.18 -11.45
N PRO A 68 3.25 17.50 -10.40
CA PRO A 68 1.84 17.57 -10.02
C PRO A 68 1.37 19.02 -9.88
N PRO A 69 0.08 19.33 -10.16
CA PRO A 69 -0.45 20.68 -10.07
C PRO A 69 -0.16 21.35 -8.71
N ASN A 70 0.46 22.52 -8.76
CA ASN A 70 0.76 23.32 -7.56
C ASN A 70 -0.41 24.25 -7.24
N GLY A 71 -0.91 24.21 -6.00
CA GLY A 71 -1.98 25.09 -5.53
C GLY A 71 -2.54 24.66 -4.19
N THR A 72 -3.50 25.44 -3.66
CA THR A 72 -4.28 25.05 -2.48
C THR A 72 -5.35 24.06 -2.92
N PHE A 73 -5.29 22.83 -2.41
CA PHE A 73 -6.27 21.78 -2.73
C PHE A 73 -7.71 22.25 -2.45
N LYS A 74 -8.62 21.97 -3.37
CA LYS A 74 -10.02 22.35 -3.26
C LYS A 74 -10.70 21.49 -2.19
N LEU A 75 -11.65 22.09 -1.46
CA LEU A 75 -12.62 21.32 -0.69
C LEU A 75 -13.57 20.63 -1.67
N LEU A 76 -13.33 19.34 -1.91
CA LEU A 76 -14.18 18.52 -2.76
C LEU A 76 -15.50 18.18 -2.04
N PRO A 77 -16.62 17.99 -2.77
CA PRO A 77 -17.88 17.58 -2.15
C PRO A 77 -17.72 16.26 -1.39
N GLN A 78 -18.35 16.19 -0.22
CA GLN A 78 -18.32 15.01 0.64
C GLN A 78 -18.94 13.80 -0.08
N ILE A 79 -18.17 12.72 -0.21
CA ILE A 79 -18.55 11.47 -0.88
C ILE A 79 -19.34 10.59 0.08
N GLN A 80 -18.81 10.35 1.27
CA GLN A 80 -19.39 9.38 2.21
C GLN A 80 -20.55 10.00 3.00
N LYS A 81 -21.57 9.20 3.28
CA LYS A 81 -22.66 9.61 4.16
C LYS A 81 -22.15 9.74 5.60
N GLU A 82 -22.25 10.94 6.18
CA GLU A 82 -21.96 11.13 7.61
C GLU A 82 -22.85 10.25 8.49
N ARG A 83 -22.27 9.78 9.59
CA ARG A 83 -22.98 9.00 10.61
C ARG A 83 -22.80 9.65 11.98
N PRO A 84 -23.78 9.53 12.88
CA PRO A 84 -23.64 10.02 14.25
C PRO A 84 -22.40 9.41 14.91
N ASN A 85 -21.67 10.24 15.68
CA ASN A 85 -20.60 9.76 16.55
C ASN A 85 -21.17 8.69 17.51
N GLY A 86 -20.54 7.51 17.52
CA GLY A 86 -21.04 6.36 18.27
C GLY A 86 -21.89 5.37 17.46
N TYR A 87 -21.62 5.21 16.15
CA TYR A 87 -22.08 4.04 15.40
C TYR A 87 -21.64 2.76 16.13
N THR A 88 -22.59 2.12 16.80
CA THR A 88 -22.39 0.81 17.44
C THR A 88 -22.75 -0.28 16.44
N GLU A 89 -21.77 -1.12 16.11
CA GLU A 89 -22.02 -2.34 15.34
C GLU A 89 -23.01 -3.22 16.10
N ASP A 90 -24.11 -3.56 15.43
CA ASP A 90 -24.99 -4.62 15.92
C ASP A 90 -24.27 -5.98 15.86
N SER A 91 -24.79 -6.96 16.61
CA SER A 91 -24.18 -8.28 16.72
C SER A 91 -24.14 -9.05 15.39
N GLU A 92 -25.04 -8.74 14.45
CA GLU A 92 -25.09 -9.36 13.13
C GLU A 92 -23.96 -8.82 12.25
N THR A 93 -23.78 -7.50 12.19
CA THR A 93 -22.66 -6.80 11.54
C THR A 93 -21.31 -7.31 12.06
N THR A 94 -21.15 -7.41 13.39
CA THR A 94 -19.93 -7.96 14.02
C THR A 94 -19.68 -9.41 13.59
N ALA A 95 -20.72 -10.25 13.56
CA ALA A 95 -20.61 -11.65 13.15
C ALA A 95 -20.27 -11.81 11.66
N ARG A 96 -20.87 -10.99 10.79
CA ARG A 96 -20.55 -10.93 9.35
C ARG A 96 -19.08 -10.55 9.14
N LYS A 97 -18.63 -9.48 9.80
CA LYS A 97 -17.25 -9.00 9.75
C LYS A 97 -16.24 -10.07 10.21
N ALA A 98 -16.57 -10.80 11.28
CA ALA A 98 -15.77 -11.92 11.76
C ALA A 98 -15.71 -13.09 10.76
N ALA A 99 -16.83 -13.47 10.13
CA ALA A 99 -16.87 -14.52 9.10
C ALA A 99 -16.04 -14.15 7.85
N ILE A 100 -16.06 -12.88 7.45
CA ILE A 100 -15.27 -12.36 6.33
C ILE A 100 -13.77 -12.40 6.67
N LYS A 101 -13.37 -11.93 7.86
CA LYS A 101 -11.98 -12.05 8.34
C LYS A 101 -11.54 -13.53 8.42
N GLN A 102 -12.41 -14.44 8.86
CA GLN A 102 -12.11 -15.88 8.91
C GLN A 102 -11.81 -16.47 7.52
N ALA A 103 -12.55 -16.07 6.48
CA ALA A 103 -12.27 -16.49 5.11
C ALA A 103 -10.93 -15.95 4.60
N PHE A 104 -10.57 -14.70 4.93
CA PHE A 104 -9.22 -14.17 4.67
C PHE A 104 -8.15 -15.00 5.38
N THR A 105 -8.29 -15.24 6.69
CA THR A 105 -7.32 -16.03 7.46
C THR A 105 -7.18 -17.44 6.89
N LYS A 106 -8.27 -18.07 6.44
CA LYS A 106 -8.23 -19.37 5.76
C LYS A 106 -7.37 -19.32 4.49
N SER A 107 -7.63 -18.38 3.57
CA SER A 107 -6.81 -18.21 2.36
C SER A 107 -5.35 -17.85 2.68
N TRP A 108 -5.11 -16.97 3.66
CA TRP A 108 -3.77 -16.53 4.06
C TRP A 108 -2.93 -17.68 4.62
N GLU A 109 -3.47 -18.46 5.56
CA GLU A 109 -2.76 -19.58 6.15
C GLU A 109 -2.51 -20.70 5.13
N ALA A 110 -3.44 -20.94 4.19
CA ALA A 110 -3.21 -21.86 3.08
C ALA A 110 -2.10 -21.37 2.13
N TYR A 111 -2.11 -20.08 1.75
CA TYR A 111 -1.05 -19.49 0.94
C TYR A 111 0.31 -19.58 1.67
N LYS A 112 0.37 -19.18 2.94
CA LYS A 112 1.58 -19.23 3.77
C LYS A 112 2.11 -20.65 3.98
N LYS A 113 1.24 -21.66 4.05
CA LYS A 113 1.62 -23.06 4.20
C LYS A 113 2.16 -23.69 2.91
N HIS A 114 1.59 -23.35 1.74
CA HIS A 114 1.83 -24.09 0.48
C HIS A 114 2.50 -23.28 -0.64
N ALA A 115 2.50 -21.95 -0.53
CA ALA A 115 2.86 -21.02 -1.61
C ALA A 115 3.61 -19.76 -1.13
N TRP A 116 4.15 -19.74 0.11
CA TRP A 116 4.85 -18.56 0.63
C TRP A 116 6.00 -18.10 -0.27
N GLY A 117 5.96 -16.84 -0.70
CA GLY A 117 6.93 -16.24 -1.63
C GLY A 117 6.68 -16.55 -3.11
N TRP A 118 5.66 -17.34 -3.45
CA TRP A 118 5.14 -17.48 -4.81
C TRP A 118 4.11 -16.39 -5.10
N ASP A 119 3.82 -16.16 -6.37
CA ASP A 119 2.89 -15.09 -6.76
C ASP A 119 1.45 -15.41 -6.36
N GLU A 120 1.06 -16.69 -6.40
CA GLU A 120 -0.32 -17.13 -6.12
C GLU A 120 -0.35 -18.54 -5.50
N LEU A 121 -1.50 -18.89 -4.90
CA LEU A 121 -1.83 -20.26 -4.49
C LEU A 121 -2.76 -20.92 -5.52
N ALA A 122 -2.44 -22.14 -5.92
CA ALA A 122 -3.36 -23.07 -6.58
C ALA A 122 -4.22 -23.77 -5.50
N PRO A 123 -5.51 -23.40 -5.32
CA PRO A 123 -6.32 -23.74 -4.14
C PRO A 123 -6.87 -25.18 -4.11
N VAL A 124 -6.67 -25.96 -5.17
CA VAL A 124 -7.10 -27.37 -5.29
C VAL A 124 -5.89 -28.31 -5.23
N SER A 125 -4.79 -28.00 -5.91
CA SER A 125 -3.55 -28.81 -5.84
C SER A 125 -2.59 -28.42 -4.72
N LEU A 126 -2.84 -27.28 -4.06
CA LEU A 126 -2.04 -26.72 -2.96
C LEU A 126 -0.58 -26.51 -3.36
N LYS A 127 -0.38 -25.73 -4.44
CA LYS A 127 0.94 -25.40 -5.00
C LYS A 127 1.07 -23.90 -5.25
N GLY A 128 2.28 -23.37 -5.14
CA GLY A 128 2.58 -22.03 -5.61
C GLY A 128 2.58 -21.91 -7.14
N LYS A 129 2.23 -20.73 -7.66
CA LYS A 129 2.37 -20.34 -9.07
C LYS A 129 3.29 -19.12 -9.23
N THR A 130 3.86 -18.99 -10.41
CA THR A 130 4.62 -17.80 -10.84
C THR A 130 3.90 -17.21 -12.04
N THR A 131 3.19 -16.11 -11.81
CA THR A 131 2.28 -15.46 -12.76
C THR A 131 2.68 -13.99 -12.97
N PHE A 132 3.37 -13.39 -11.99
CA PHE A 132 3.74 -11.98 -11.92
C PHE A 132 5.24 -11.86 -11.57
N SER A 133 6.08 -12.48 -12.39
CA SER A 133 7.54 -12.44 -12.32
C SER A 133 8.21 -13.00 -11.06
N GLY A 134 7.48 -13.68 -10.18
CA GLY A 134 8.03 -14.36 -9.00
C GLY A 134 8.37 -13.40 -7.87
N TRP A 135 7.66 -12.28 -7.77
CA TRP A 135 7.85 -11.25 -6.76
C TRP A 135 6.83 -11.33 -5.61
N ALA A 136 6.24 -12.50 -5.43
CA ALA A 136 5.30 -12.80 -4.34
C ALA A 136 4.07 -11.89 -4.36
N ALA A 137 3.47 -11.72 -5.54
CA ALA A 137 2.33 -10.85 -5.78
C ALA A 137 1.25 -10.96 -4.69
N GLN A 138 0.80 -12.17 -4.33
CA GLN A 138 -0.20 -12.38 -3.28
C GLN A 138 0.16 -11.74 -1.92
N ILE A 139 1.45 -11.70 -1.56
CA ILE A 139 1.90 -11.04 -0.32
C ILE A 139 1.80 -9.53 -0.46
N VAL A 140 2.39 -8.97 -1.53
CA VAL A 140 2.44 -7.51 -1.74
C VAL A 140 1.04 -6.93 -1.84
N ASP A 141 0.18 -7.60 -2.60
CA ASP A 141 -1.20 -7.24 -2.87
C ASP A 141 -2.09 -7.36 -1.60
N ALA A 142 -1.84 -8.36 -0.74
CA ALA A 142 -2.59 -8.51 0.51
C ALA A 142 -2.06 -7.67 1.70
N LEU A 143 -0.95 -6.91 1.56
CA LEU A 143 -0.33 -6.17 2.67
C LEU A 143 -1.31 -5.18 3.34
N ASP A 144 -2.06 -4.43 2.55
CA ASP A 144 -3.00 -3.45 3.09
C ASP A 144 -4.26 -4.10 3.66
N THR A 145 -4.74 -5.22 3.09
CA THR A 145 -5.82 -6.01 3.69
C THR A 145 -5.41 -6.56 5.05
N LEU A 146 -4.20 -7.11 5.19
CA LEU A 146 -3.65 -7.53 6.50
C LEU A 146 -3.68 -6.39 7.52
N TRP A 147 -3.36 -5.17 7.09
CA TRP A 147 -3.45 -3.99 7.94
C TRP A 147 -4.90 -3.63 8.27
N ILE A 148 -5.80 -3.57 7.29
CA ILE A 148 -7.22 -3.21 7.46
C ILE A 148 -7.95 -4.22 8.37
N LEU A 149 -7.65 -5.51 8.23
CA LEU A 149 -8.23 -6.58 9.04
C LEU A 149 -7.66 -6.67 10.47
N ASP A 150 -6.73 -5.81 10.88
CA ASP A 150 -6.00 -5.91 12.15
C ASP A 150 -5.29 -7.29 12.31
N MET A 151 -4.56 -7.69 11.27
CA MET A 151 -3.65 -8.85 11.24
C MET A 151 -2.19 -8.35 11.21
N LYS A 152 -1.83 -7.60 12.26
CA LYS A 152 -0.59 -6.81 12.31
C LYS A 152 0.69 -7.64 12.48
N ASP A 153 0.59 -8.87 12.94
CA ASP A 153 1.77 -9.73 13.15
C ASP A 153 2.09 -10.49 11.85
N GLU A 154 1.07 -10.98 11.16
CA GLU A 154 1.10 -11.51 9.80
C GLU A 154 1.59 -10.45 8.80
N PHE A 155 1.14 -9.20 8.95
CA PHE A 155 1.67 -8.06 8.20
C PHE A 155 3.19 -7.89 8.37
N LYS A 156 3.73 -7.93 9.59
CA LYS A 156 5.18 -7.78 9.82
C LYS A 156 5.98 -8.93 9.21
N GLU A 157 5.42 -10.14 9.22
CA GLU A 157 6.03 -11.32 8.57
C GLU A 157 6.04 -11.17 7.04
N ALA A 158 4.94 -10.70 6.45
CA ALA A 158 4.87 -10.34 5.04
C ALA A 158 5.90 -9.25 4.67
N VAL A 159 6.01 -8.17 5.46
CA VAL A 159 6.99 -7.10 5.25
C VAL A 159 8.44 -7.61 5.31
N GLN A 160 8.76 -8.61 6.14
CA GLN A 160 10.10 -9.23 6.17
C GLN A 160 10.46 -9.92 4.85
N LEU A 161 9.50 -10.57 4.19
CA LEU A 161 9.72 -11.16 2.85
C LEU A 161 9.84 -10.05 1.80
N VAL A 162 8.93 -9.07 1.82
CA VAL A 162 8.90 -7.97 0.84
C VAL A 162 10.18 -7.12 0.89
N ALA A 163 10.74 -6.88 2.07
CA ALA A 163 12.03 -6.21 2.25
C ALA A 163 13.20 -6.95 1.58
N MET A 164 13.05 -8.26 1.33
CA MET A 164 14.05 -9.13 0.71
C MET A 164 13.80 -9.43 -0.78
N ILE A 165 12.76 -8.87 -1.41
CA ILE A 165 12.51 -8.99 -2.86
C ILE A 165 13.60 -8.25 -3.64
N ASP A 166 14.14 -8.88 -4.68
CA ASP A 166 15.06 -8.27 -5.64
C ASP A 166 14.34 -8.14 -7.00
N TRP A 167 13.90 -6.93 -7.34
CA TRP A 167 13.16 -6.64 -8.59
C TRP A 167 13.96 -6.95 -9.86
N ALA A 168 15.29 -7.06 -9.78
CA ALA A 168 16.12 -7.45 -10.90
C ALA A 168 16.26 -8.97 -11.07
N ARG A 169 15.81 -9.75 -10.07
CA ARG A 169 15.89 -11.21 -10.03
C ARG A 169 14.54 -11.82 -10.37
N THR A 170 14.31 -12.04 -11.65
CA THR A 170 13.20 -12.83 -12.17
C THR A 170 13.69 -13.83 -13.23
N GLY A 171 12.88 -14.84 -13.55
CA GLY A 171 13.10 -15.74 -14.68
C GLY A 171 12.63 -15.16 -16.01
N ASP A 172 11.81 -14.11 -15.98
CA ASP A 172 11.19 -13.53 -17.16
C ASP A 172 12.12 -12.56 -17.91
N SER A 173 11.88 -12.39 -19.21
CA SER A 173 12.61 -11.42 -20.05
C SER A 173 11.88 -10.07 -20.18
N TYR A 174 10.64 -9.99 -19.68
CA TYR A 174 9.78 -8.82 -19.69
C TYR A 174 8.80 -8.86 -18.50
N LEU A 175 8.17 -7.73 -18.18
CA LEU A 175 7.09 -7.65 -17.18
C LEU A 175 5.85 -6.95 -17.76
N ASN A 176 4.66 -7.25 -17.23
CA ASN A 176 3.44 -6.53 -17.57
C ASN A 176 3.36 -5.21 -16.77
N LEU A 177 3.52 -4.08 -17.46
CA LEU A 177 3.62 -2.77 -16.82
C LEU A 177 2.36 -2.43 -16.00
N PHE A 178 1.18 -2.72 -16.54
CA PHE A 178 -0.12 -2.46 -15.92
C PHE A 178 -0.32 -3.31 -14.65
N GLU A 179 -0.20 -4.64 -14.76
CA GLU A 179 -0.44 -5.55 -13.62
C GLU A 179 0.53 -5.30 -12.45
N VAL A 180 1.80 -4.97 -12.74
CA VAL A 180 2.79 -4.70 -11.69
C VAL A 180 2.62 -3.28 -11.10
N ALA A 181 2.13 -2.31 -11.88
CA ALA A 181 1.77 -1.01 -11.33
C ALA A 181 0.60 -1.13 -10.33
N ILE A 182 -0.52 -1.73 -10.75
CA ILE A 182 -1.74 -1.77 -9.93
C ILE A 182 -1.56 -2.64 -8.67
N ARG A 183 -0.97 -3.85 -8.80
CA ARG A 183 -0.78 -4.80 -7.68
C ARG A 183 0.41 -4.43 -6.81
N HIS A 184 1.60 -4.35 -7.40
CA HIS A 184 2.83 -4.25 -6.60
C HIS A 184 3.11 -2.82 -6.18
N LEU A 185 3.09 -1.85 -7.11
CA LEU A 185 3.34 -0.45 -6.74
C LEU A 185 2.17 0.11 -5.91
N GLY A 186 0.92 -0.18 -6.29
CA GLY A 186 -0.27 0.16 -5.51
C GLY A 186 -0.24 -0.41 -4.10
N GLY A 187 -0.04 -1.72 -3.95
CA GLY A 187 0.01 -2.41 -2.66
C GLY A 187 1.13 -1.90 -1.74
N LEU A 188 2.34 -1.70 -2.27
CA LEU A 188 3.47 -1.14 -1.50
C LEU A 188 3.18 0.30 -1.01
N LEU A 189 2.59 1.15 -1.85
CA LEU A 189 2.26 2.53 -1.50
C LEU A 189 1.15 2.58 -0.44
N SER A 190 0.05 1.87 -0.66
CA SER A 190 -1.06 1.77 0.29
C SER A 190 -0.61 1.23 1.65
N ALA A 191 0.12 0.11 1.66
CA ALA A 191 0.64 -0.49 2.88
C ALA A 191 1.62 0.46 3.61
N TYR A 192 2.46 1.21 2.88
CA TYR A 192 3.29 2.26 3.48
C TYR A 192 2.44 3.38 4.11
N GLU A 193 1.44 3.91 3.41
CA GLU A 193 0.60 5.01 3.92
C GLU A 193 -0.26 4.65 5.13
N LEU A 194 -0.60 3.37 5.26
CA LEU A 194 -1.33 2.81 6.38
C LEU A 194 -0.43 2.52 7.60
N SER A 195 0.84 2.14 7.39
CA SER A 195 1.74 1.63 8.44
C SER A 195 2.90 2.56 8.84
N ASP A 196 3.28 3.52 8.00
CA ASP A 196 4.52 4.33 8.08
C ASP A 196 5.83 3.49 8.01
N GLU A 197 5.76 2.23 7.54
CA GLU A 197 6.92 1.33 7.42
C GLU A 197 7.80 1.70 6.22
N ALA A 198 8.84 2.51 6.46
CA ALA A 198 9.73 3.08 5.45
C ALA A 198 10.40 2.05 4.50
N VAL A 199 10.48 0.78 4.90
CA VAL A 199 11.00 -0.31 4.06
C VAL A 199 10.12 -0.56 2.82
N LEU A 200 8.80 -0.38 2.95
CA LEU A 200 7.83 -0.50 1.86
C LEU A 200 7.96 0.65 0.87
N LEU A 201 8.14 1.89 1.35
CA LEU A 201 8.45 3.03 0.48
C LEU A 201 9.78 2.84 -0.26
N GLY A 202 10.81 2.30 0.41
CA GLY A 202 12.08 1.93 -0.24
C GLY A 202 11.86 0.98 -1.41
N LYS A 203 11.08 -0.09 -1.20
CA LYS A 203 10.69 -1.05 -2.24
C LYS A 203 9.85 -0.42 -3.37
N ALA A 204 8.90 0.44 -3.03
CA ALA A 204 8.07 1.17 -4.00
C ALA A 204 8.90 2.10 -4.88
N ILE A 205 9.92 2.75 -4.33
CA ILE A 205 10.85 3.59 -5.10
C ILE A 205 11.68 2.74 -6.07
N GLU A 206 12.28 1.64 -5.61
CA GLU A 206 13.04 0.74 -6.51
C GLU A 206 12.18 0.20 -7.65
N LEU A 207 10.94 -0.18 -7.35
CA LEU A 207 9.98 -0.66 -8.35
C LEU A 207 9.57 0.46 -9.30
N GLY A 208 9.22 1.64 -8.79
CA GLY A 208 8.84 2.80 -9.61
C GLY A 208 9.96 3.27 -10.54
N GLU A 209 11.22 3.20 -10.11
CA GLU A 209 12.40 3.44 -10.95
C GLU A 209 12.49 2.43 -12.11
N MET A 210 12.17 1.15 -11.87
CA MET A 210 12.08 0.13 -12.92
C MET A 210 10.92 0.40 -13.88
N LEU A 211 9.70 0.59 -13.37
CA LEU A 211 8.51 0.79 -14.20
C LEU A 211 8.61 2.07 -15.05
N TYR A 212 9.27 3.12 -14.53
CA TYR A 212 9.55 4.35 -15.29
C TYR A 212 10.40 4.09 -16.56
N ALA A 213 11.22 3.03 -16.60
CA ALA A 213 11.99 2.69 -17.80
C ALA A 213 11.11 2.26 -18.99
N ALA A 214 9.86 1.84 -18.77
CA ALA A 214 8.90 1.56 -19.84
C ALA A 214 8.47 2.80 -20.64
N PHE A 215 8.71 3.99 -20.08
CA PHE A 215 8.43 5.28 -20.70
C PHE A 215 9.67 5.86 -21.41
N ASP A 216 10.82 5.17 -21.44
CA ASP A 216 12.00 5.59 -22.21
C ASP A 216 11.90 5.17 -23.67
N THR A 217 10.88 5.75 -24.32
CA THR A 217 10.50 5.55 -25.72
C THR A 217 10.63 6.87 -26.49
N PRO A 218 10.71 6.86 -27.84
CA PRO A 218 10.88 8.07 -28.64
C PRO A 218 9.83 9.16 -28.43
N ASN A 219 8.57 8.80 -28.14
CA ASN A 219 7.47 9.74 -27.92
C ASN A 219 7.04 9.86 -26.44
N ARG A 220 7.70 9.14 -25.53
CA ARG A 220 7.41 9.11 -24.08
C ARG A 220 6.03 8.56 -23.68
N LEU A 221 5.35 7.85 -24.57
CA LEU A 221 4.24 6.96 -24.21
C LEU A 221 4.78 5.55 -23.91
N PRO A 222 4.14 4.78 -23.01
CA PRO A 222 4.68 3.50 -22.58
C PRO A 222 4.35 2.35 -23.56
N SER A 223 5.00 1.21 -23.32
CA SER A 223 4.57 -0.11 -23.78
C SER A 223 3.85 -0.88 -22.68
N HIS A 224 2.97 -1.80 -23.05
CA HIS A 224 2.33 -2.78 -22.18
C HIS A 224 3.36 -3.71 -21.50
N TRP A 225 4.43 -4.06 -22.23
CA TRP A 225 5.50 -4.93 -21.75
C TRP A 225 6.83 -4.17 -21.61
N LEU A 226 7.38 -4.10 -20.39
CA LEU A 226 8.76 -3.63 -20.19
C LEU A 226 9.72 -4.78 -20.52
N TYR A 227 10.39 -4.72 -21.67
CA TYR A 227 11.40 -5.71 -22.06
C TYR A 227 12.74 -5.33 -21.44
N PHE A 228 13.21 -6.09 -20.44
CA PHE A 228 14.39 -5.71 -19.65
C PHE A 228 15.66 -5.50 -20.48
N LYS A 229 15.82 -6.26 -21.58
CA LYS A 229 16.95 -6.10 -22.50
C LYS A 229 16.79 -4.83 -23.34
N SER A 230 15.61 -4.60 -23.91
CA SER A 230 15.34 -3.46 -24.79
C SER A 230 15.49 -2.14 -24.04
N ALA A 231 14.91 -2.04 -22.84
CA ALA A 231 15.06 -0.88 -21.96
C ALA A 231 16.51 -0.64 -21.51
N LYS A 232 17.32 -1.71 -21.36
CA LYS A 232 18.75 -1.59 -21.06
C LYS A 232 19.59 -1.06 -22.22
N ASN A 233 19.14 -1.29 -23.45
CA ASN A 233 19.83 -0.93 -24.69
C ASN A 233 19.33 0.37 -25.35
N GLY A 234 18.22 0.95 -24.90
CA GLY A 234 17.56 2.06 -25.60
C GLY A 234 16.71 1.63 -26.81
N GLU A 235 16.27 0.37 -26.81
CA GLU A 235 15.47 -0.25 -27.88
C GLU A 235 13.97 -0.35 -27.51
N GLN A 236 13.56 0.23 -26.39
CA GLN A 236 12.16 0.24 -25.93
C GLN A 236 11.33 1.21 -26.78
N GLN A 237 10.14 0.78 -27.20
CA GLN A 237 9.21 1.58 -28.01
C GLN A 237 7.81 1.51 -27.41
N ALA A 238 6.98 2.51 -27.66
CA ALA A 238 5.55 2.44 -27.37
C ALA A 238 4.87 1.40 -28.27
N ASP A 239 3.75 0.84 -27.83
CA ASP A 239 3.05 -0.21 -28.58
C ASP A 239 2.11 0.36 -29.66
N GLU A 240 2.04 -0.35 -30.79
CA GLU A 240 1.09 -0.07 -31.88
C GLU A 240 -0.33 -0.55 -31.55
N GLU A 241 -0.46 -1.52 -30.66
CA GLU A 241 -1.73 -2.04 -30.14
C GLU A 241 -1.61 -2.24 -28.62
N MET A 242 -2.16 -1.30 -27.85
CA MET A 242 -2.30 -1.46 -26.39
C MET A 242 -3.71 -1.06 -25.95
N SER A 243 -4.20 -1.71 -24.89
CA SER A 243 -5.54 -1.43 -24.37
C SER A 243 -5.65 -0.04 -23.71
N GLY A 244 -6.86 0.51 -23.65
CA GLY A 244 -7.12 1.78 -22.95
C GLY A 244 -6.77 1.70 -21.47
N ALA A 245 -7.17 0.61 -20.80
CA ALA A 245 -6.86 0.33 -19.41
C ALA A 245 -5.35 0.27 -19.15
N ALA A 246 -4.58 -0.45 -19.98
CA ALA A 246 -3.14 -0.58 -19.75
C ALA A 246 -2.37 0.75 -19.81
N GLY A 247 -2.83 1.72 -20.58
CA GLY A 247 -2.28 3.09 -20.56
C GLY A 247 -2.87 3.99 -19.46
N GLY A 248 -4.18 3.90 -19.20
CA GLY A 248 -4.89 4.76 -18.24
C GLY A 248 -4.58 4.47 -16.77
N SER A 249 -4.35 3.21 -16.44
CA SER A 249 -4.52 2.69 -15.09
C SER A 249 -3.23 2.59 -14.28
N MET A 250 -2.32 3.55 -14.49
CA MET A 250 -1.09 3.71 -13.69
C MET A 250 -0.99 5.10 -13.04
N CYS A 251 -1.91 6.01 -13.39
CA CYS A 251 -1.76 7.42 -13.04
C CYS A 251 -1.97 7.70 -11.55
N LEU A 252 -2.75 6.90 -10.83
CA LEU A 252 -2.90 7.04 -9.37
C LEU A 252 -1.58 6.70 -8.64
N GLU A 253 -0.97 5.58 -8.97
CA GLU A 253 0.22 5.02 -8.32
C GLU A 253 1.45 5.88 -8.59
N PHE A 254 1.67 6.23 -9.86
CA PHE A 254 2.79 7.09 -10.27
C PHE A 254 2.62 8.51 -9.71
N THR A 255 1.41 9.09 -9.74
CA THR A 255 1.14 10.38 -9.10
C THR A 255 1.39 10.33 -7.61
N ARG A 256 0.93 9.28 -6.91
CA ARG A 256 1.13 9.15 -5.47
C ARG A 256 2.61 8.97 -5.12
N LEU A 257 3.36 8.19 -5.90
CA LEU A 257 4.81 8.05 -5.75
C LEU A 257 5.51 9.42 -5.92
N SER A 258 5.12 10.23 -6.92
CA SER A 258 5.60 11.61 -7.06
C SER A 258 5.24 12.50 -5.86
N GLN A 259 3.99 12.44 -5.36
CA GLN A 259 3.52 13.24 -4.22
C GLN A 259 4.26 12.88 -2.91
N ILE A 260 4.61 11.61 -2.69
CA ILE A 260 5.32 11.14 -1.50
C ILE A 260 6.82 11.43 -1.59
N THR A 261 7.45 11.13 -2.74
CA THR A 261 8.91 11.25 -2.91
C THR A 261 9.38 12.67 -3.24
N GLY A 262 8.48 13.52 -3.74
CA GLY A 262 8.82 14.83 -4.31
C GLY A 262 9.54 14.75 -5.67
N ASN A 263 9.63 13.57 -6.30
CA ASN A 263 10.23 13.40 -7.62
C ASN A 263 9.13 13.51 -8.71
N PRO A 264 9.11 14.57 -9.54
CA PRO A 264 7.99 14.82 -10.45
C PRO A 264 7.91 13.86 -11.65
N LYS A 265 8.97 13.09 -11.95
CA LYS A 265 9.02 12.28 -13.19
C LYS A 265 7.91 11.23 -13.31
N TYR A 266 7.47 10.65 -12.20
CA TYR A 266 6.42 9.62 -12.23
C TYR A 266 5.08 10.23 -12.63
N TYR A 267 4.71 11.38 -12.06
CA TYR A 267 3.59 12.18 -12.51
C TYR A 267 3.71 12.53 -14.00
N ASP A 268 4.85 13.12 -14.42
CA ASP A 268 5.10 13.52 -15.82
C ASP A 268 4.85 12.38 -16.83
N ALA A 269 5.35 11.18 -16.53
CA ALA A 269 5.14 9.99 -17.36
C ALA A 269 3.66 9.70 -17.61
N THR A 270 2.82 9.78 -16.58
CA THR A 270 1.37 9.51 -16.71
C THR A 270 0.56 10.72 -17.18
N GLU A 271 1.03 11.94 -16.91
CA GLU A 271 0.50 13.19 -17.48
C GLU A 271 0.61 13.19 -19.01
N ARG A 272 1.68 12.64 -19.59
CA ARG A 272 1.81 12.49 -21.05
C ARG A 272 0.73 11.58 -21.65
N ILE A 273 0.39 10.48 -20.97
CA ILE A 273 -0.72 9.61 -21.37
C ILE A 273 -2.07 10.32 -21.20
N LYS A 274 -2.28 11.01 -20.07
CA LYS A 274 -3.47 11.84 -19.83
C LYS A 274 -3.69 12.83 -20.98
N GLN A 275 -2.64 13.54 -21.39
CA GLN A 275 -2.67 14.46 -22.52
C GLN A 275 -2.96 13.76 -23.86
N PHE A 276 -2.53 12.51 -24.05
CA PHE A 276 -2.85 11.70 -25.23
C PHE A 276 -4.34 11.36 -25.28
N PHE A 277 -4.93 10.96 -24.16
CA PHE A 277 -6.38 10.74 -24.08
C PHE A 277 -7.16 12.04 -24.27
N TYR A 278 -6.79 13.11 -23.55
CA TYR A 278 -7.48 14.40 -23.59
C TYR A 278 -7.55 14.99 -25.01
N ARG A 279 -6.43 15.01 -25.75
CA ARG A 279 -6.40 15.54 -27.14
C ARG A 279 -7.17 14.70 -28.16
N ASN A 280 -7.46 13.43 -27.84
CA ASN A 280 -8.09 12.49 -28.76
C ASN A 280 -9.56 12.15 -28.41
N GLN A 281 -10.06 12.53 -27.23
CA GLN A 281 -11.40 12.12 -26.76
C GLN A 281 -12.53 12.47 -27.73
N ASP A 282 -12.46 13.63 -28.38
CA ASP A 282 -13.47 14.10 -29.34
C ASP A 282 -13.18 13.67 -30.80
N ASN A 283 -12.04 13.02 -31.04
CA ASN A 283 -11.56 12.60 -32.38
C ASN A 283 -11.73 11.08 -32.62
N THR A 284 -12.31 10.33 -31.68
CA THR A 284 -12.59 8.90 -31.84
C THR A 284 -13.87 8.67 -32.64
N LYS A 285 -14.12 7.44 -33.07
CA LYS A 285 -15.36 7.07 -33.78
C LYS A 285 -16.64 7.13 -32.93
N ILE A 286 -16.52 7.27 -31.61
CA ILE A 286 -17.62 7.64 -30.70
C ILE A 286 -17.14 8.79 -29.79
N PRO A 287 -17.24 10.07 -30.25
CA PRO A 287 -16.71 11.22 -29.52
C PRO A 287 -17.18 11.31 -28.07
N GLY A 288 -16.23 11.49 -27.17
CA GLY A 288 -16.41 11.40 -25.71
C GLY A 288 -15.85 10.11 -25.10
N LEU A 289 -15.65 9.05 -25.88
CA LEU A 289 -15.12 7.76 -25.42
C LEU A 289 -13.84 7.39 -26.16
N TRP A 290 -12.98 6.61 -25.52
CA TRP A 290 -11.83 5.94 -26.15
C TRP A 290 -12.19 4.49 -26.51
N PRO A 291 -11.64 3.97 -27.62
CA PRO A 291 -11.86 2.58 -28.01
C PRO A 291 -11.03 1.61 -27.14
N HIS A 292 -11.30 0.31 -27.29
CA HIS A 292 -10.66 -0.75 -26.51
C HIS A 292 -9.15 -0.82 -26.76
N VAL A 293 -8.69 -0.63 -28.01
CA VAL A 293 -7.26 -0.66 -28.39
C VAL A 293 -6.90 0.66 -29.06
N MET A 294 -5.72 1.18 -28.76
CA MET A 294 -5.16 2.39 -29.36
C MET A 294 -3.69 2.17 -29.72
N ASN A 295 -3.20 2.94 -30.68
CA ASN A 295 -1.80 2.96 -31.08
C ASN A 295 -1.08 4.08 -30.33
N TYR A 296 -0.26 3.70 -29.36
CA TYR A 296 0.49 4.63 -28.51
C TYR A 296 1.83 5.05 -29.14
N ARG A 297 2.26 4.43 -30.25
CA ARG A 297 3.48 4.83 -30.98
C ARG A 297 3.22 5.96 -31.97
N GLU A 298 2.13 5.85 -32.72
CA GLU A 298 1.71 6.83 -33.73
C GLU A 298 0.61 7.77 -33.20
N GLU A 299 0.16 7.56 -31.96
CA GLU A 299 -0.89 8.32 -31.27
C GLU A 299 -2.27 8.29 -31.97
N ASN A 300 -2.59 7.15 -32.60
CA ASN A 300 -3.85 6.95 -33.32
C ASN A 300 -4.90 6.21 -32.46
N VAL A 301 -6.17 6.56 -32.63
CA VAL A 301 -7.34 6.08 -31.87
C VAL A 301 -8.43 5.48 -32.78
N ASP A 302 -8.01 4.92 -33.92
CA ASP A 302 -8.86 4.37 -34.98
C ASP A 302 -9.24 2.89 -34.75
N ASP A 303 -10.05 2.62 -33.72
CA ASP A 303 -10.64 1.29 -33.46
C ASP A 303 -12.17 1.38 -33.31
N ASP A 304 -12.86 0.29 -33.65
CA ASP A 304 -14.33 0.23 -33.74
C ASP A 304 -15.00 -0.32 -32.47
N ARG A 305 -14.26 -0.75 -31.45
CA ARG A 305 -14.83 -1.42 -30.28
C ARG A 305 -14.80 -0.52 -29.05
N PHE A 306 -15.97 -0.07 -28.61
CA PHE A 306 -16.12 0.75 -27.41
C PHE A 306 -16.82 -0.05 -26.32
N THR A 307 -16.29 0.00 -25.10
CA THR A 307 -16.87 -0.68 -23.92
C THR A 307 -16.46 0.05 -22.65
N LEU A 308 -17.09 -0.30 -21.52
CA LEU A 308 -16.64 0.04 -20.17
C LEU A 308 -16.09 -1.19 -19.43
N GLY A 309 -15.97 -2.33 -20.11
CA GLY A 309 -15.44 -3.58 -19.55
C GLY A 309 -13.98 -3.82 -19.93
N ALA A 310 -13.62 -5.10 -19.95
CA ALA A 310 -12.27 -5.61 -20.16
C ALA A 310 -11.47 -4.79 -21.20
N GLY A 311 -10.36 -4.20 -20.76
CA GLY A 311 -9.43 -3.46 -21.62
C GLY A 311 -9.66 -1.94 -21.68
N THR A 312 -10.75 -1.45 -21.08
CA THR A 312 -11.04 0.00 -20.94
C THR A 312 -11.68 0.40 -19.60
N ASP A 313 -12.14 -0.57 -18.83
CA ASP A 313 -12.62 -0.46 -17.44
C ASP A 313 -11.94 0.64 -16.61
N SER A 314 -10.71 0.37 -16.19
CA SER A 314 -9.93 1.13 -15.22
C SER A 314 -9.41 2.46 -15.77
N LEU A 315 -9.36 2.62 -17.11
CA LEU A 315 -9.16 3.93 -17.75
C LEU A 315 -10.27 4.91 -17.34
N TYR A 316 -11.53 4.50 -17.42
CA TYR A 316 -12.67 5.36 -17.06
C TYR A 316 -12.80 5.52 -15.54
N GLU A 317 -12.47 4.47 -14.78
CA GLU A 317 -12.42 4.48 -13.33
C GLU A 317 -11.43 5.51 -12.76
N TYR A 318 -10.24 5.63 -13.38
CA TYR A 318 -9.17 6.48 -12.89
C TYR A 318 -9.44 7.97 -13.11
N LEU A 319 -10.34 8.36 -14.03
CA LEU A 319 -10.64 9.78 -14.31
C LEU A 319 -11.19 10.53 -13.07
N PRO A 320 -12.31 10.11 -12.43
CA PRO A 320 -12.79 10.74 -11.20
C PRO A 320 -11.86 10.50 -10.01
N LYS A 321 -11.22 9.32 -9.93
CA LYS A 321 -10.26 8.99 -8.86
C LYS A 321 -9.04 9.93 -8.88
N MET A 322 -8.53 10.29 -10.05
CA MET A 322 -7.44 11.27 -10.20
C MET A 322 -7.86 12.69 -9.83
N HIS A 323 -9.08 13.12 -10.15
CA HIS A 323 -9.61 14.38 -9.66
C HIS A 323 -9.60 14.45 -8.11
N ALA A 324 -9.92 13.35 -7.44
CA ALA A 324 -9.83 13.23 -5.98
C ALA A 324 -8.37 13.22 -5.47
N LEU A 325 -7.46 12.48 -6.11
CA LEU A 325 -6.04 12.38 -5.72
C LEU A 325 -5.25 13.68 -5.93
N LEU A 326 -5.61 14.46 -6.94
CA LEU A 326 -5.03 15.79 -7.21
C LEU A 326 -5.71 16.92 -6.41
N GLY A 327 -6.64 16.59 -5.50
CA GLY A 327 -7.34 17.58 -4.67
C GLY A 327 -8.12 18.60 -5.50
N GLY A 328 -8.68 18.15 -6.63
CA GLY A 328 -9.46 18.97 -7.56
C GLY A 328 -8.68 20.01 -8.36
N LEU A 329 -7.35 20.01 -8.32
CA LEU A 329 -6.53 21.04 -8.98
C LEU A 329 -6.50 20.94 -10.51
N ASP A 330 -6.66 19.74 -11.06
CA ASP A 330 -6.75 19.50 -12.50
C ASP A 330 -8.23 19.44 -12.95
N SER A 331 -8.58 20.30 -13.91
CA SER A 331 -9.91 20.37 -14.53
C SER A 331 -10.07 19.46 -15.74
N GLU A 332 -8.99 19.03 -16.39
CA GLU A 332 -9.05 18.15 -17.57
C GLU A 332 -9.65 16.79 -17.18
N TYR A 333 -9.34 16.28 -15.98
CA TYR A 333 -9.99 15.09 -15.42
C TYR A 333 -11.52 15.26 -15.22
N VAL A 334 -12.00 16.47 -14.89
CA VAL A 334 -13.44 16.74 -14.77
C VAL A 334 -14.12 16.71 -16.14
N GLU A 335 -13.51 17.36 -17.13
CA GLU A 335 -14.01 17.39 -18.50
C GLU A 335 -14.04 15.98 -19.11
N MET A 336 -12.92 15.24 -19.00
CA MET A 336 -12.81 13.87 -19.47
C MET A 336 -13.84 12.94 -18.83
N THR A 337 -13.99 13.00 -17.49
CA THR A 337 -15.00 12.23 -16.76
C THR A 337 -16.41 12.56 -17.25
N THR A 338 -16.74 13.85 -17.35
CA THR A 338 -18.09 14.29 -17.71
C THR A 338 -18.44 13.85 -19.13
N LYS A 339 -17.57 14.11 -20.11
CA LYS A 339 -17.74 13.66 -21.50
C LYS A 339 -17.88 12.14 -21.60
N ALA A 340 -17.00 11.39 -20.93
CA ALA A 340 -17.00 9.93 -20.99
C ALA A 340 -18.28 9.32 -20.39
N LEU A 341 -18.67 9.75 -19.19
CA LEU A 341 -19.86 9.20 -18.53
C LEU A 341 -21.17 9.65 -19.22
N ASP A 342 -21.28 10.90 -19.68
CA ASP A 342 -22.47 11.35 -20.41
C ASP A 342 -22.61 10.66 -21.79
N THR A 343 -21.50 10.42 -22.52
CA THR A 343 -21.52 9.65 -23.78
C THR A 343 -21.78 8.16 -23.54
N ALA A 344 -21.19 7.56 -22.50
CA ALA A 344 -21.45 6.17 -22.11
C ALA A 344 -22.92 5.94 -21.72
N ALA A 345 -23.51 6.85 -20.94
CA ALA A 345 -24.93 6.80 -20.56
C ALA A 345 -25.88 6.79 -21.77
N LYS A 346 -25.47 7.41 -22.88
CA LYS A 346 -26.22 7.53 -24.12
C LYS A 346 -26.03 6.35 -25.10
N HIS A 347 -24.88 5.67 -25.06
CA HIS A 347 -24.47 4.71 -26.10
C HIS A 347 -24.10 3.30 -25.61
N LEU A 348 -23.71 3.14 -24.34
CA LEU A 348 -23.28 1.86 -23.75
C LEU A 348 -24.25 1.34 -22.68
N LEU A 349 -24.95 2.22 -21.97
CA LEU A 349 -25.88 1.80 -20.93
C LEU A 349 -27.24 1.37 -21.50
N PHE A 350 -27.79 0.28 -20.96
CA PHE A 350 -29.12 -0.22 -21.31
C PHE A 350 -29.88 -0.74 -20.10
N LYS A 351 -31.22 -0.73 -20.19
CA LYS A 351 -32.09 -1.44 -19.26
C LYS A 351 -32.27 -2.87 -19.76
N PRO A 352 -31.92 -3.91 -18.99
CA PRO A 352 -32.20 -5.29 -19.36
C PRO A 352 -33.70 -5.59 -19.18
N ARG A 353 -34.30 -6.26 -20.17
CA ARG A 353 -35.68 -6.78 -20.09
C ARG A 353 -35.73 -7.85 -19.02
N ASN A 354 -36.46 -7.60 -17.94
CA ASN A 354 -36.47 -8.46 -16.75
C ASN A 354 -37.91 -8.78 -16.30
N PRO A 355 -38.13 -9.77 -15.40
CA PRO A 355 -39.48 -10.26 -15.08
C PRO A 355 -40.41 -9.20 -14.49
N SER A 356 -39.87 -8.31 -13.64
CA SER A 356 -40.64 -7.39 -12.80
C SER A 356 -40.61 -5.93 -13.30
N ASP A 357 -40.09 -5.67 -14.50
CA ASP A 357 -39.86 -4.32 -15.04
C ASP A 357 -38.96 -3.43 -14.15
N LEU A 358 -38.03 -4.05 -13.40
CA LEU A 358 -37.13 -3.37 -12.48
C LEU A 358 -36.36 -2.25 -13.20
N ASN A 359 -36.22 -1.10 -12.54
CA ASN A 359 -35.52 0.07 -13.07
C ASN A 359 -33.98 -0.03 -12.90
N ILE A 360 -33.42 -1.16 -13.30
CA ILE A 360 -31.98 -1.46 -13.27
C ILE A 360 -31.32 -1.13 -14.61
N LEU A 361 -30.00 -0.96 -14.60
CA LEU A 361 -29.18 -0.73 -15.79
C LEU A 361 -28.00 -1.70 -15.84
N MET A 362 -27.47 -1.89 -17.05
CA MET A 362 -26.22 -2.60 -17.32
C MET A 362 -25.41 -1.82 -18.37
N SER A 363 -24.09 -2.04 -18.39
CA SER A 363 -23.24 -1.59 -19.51
C SER A 363 -23.10 -2.71 -20.52
N GLY A 364 -23.23 -2.36 -21.79
CA GLY A 364 -22.89 -3.21 -22.94
C GLY A 364 -21.61 -2.73 -23.63
N ASN A 365 -21.43 -3.20 -24.86
CA ASN A 365 -20.41 -2.75 -25.81
C ASN A 365 -21.09 -1.96 -26.94
N ALA A 366 -20.38 -1.07 -27.65
CA ALA A 366 -20.87 -0.45 -28.88
C ALA A 366 -19.84 -0.52 -30.00
N VAL A 367 -20.35 -0.53 -31.23
CA VAL A 367 -19.59 -0.20 -32.43
C VAL A 367 -20.12 1.09 -33.05
N PRO A 368 -19.28 1.88 -33.75
CA PRO A 368 -19.72 3.04 -34.53
C PRO A 368 -20.86 2.72 -35.49
N GLY A 369 -21.67 3.73 -35.82
CA GLY A 369 -22.69 3.61 -36.86
C GLY A 369 -22.12 3.95 -38.24
N GLU A 370 -22.54 3.20 -39.26
CA GLU A 370 -22.23 3.50 -40.67
C GLU A 370 -22.82 4.87 -41.08
N ASP A 371 -22.11 5.62 -41.92
CA ASP A 371 -22.57 6.89 -42.53
C ASP A 371 -23.20 7.93 -41.57
N GLY A 372 -22.69 8.01 -40.33
CA GLY A 372 -23.18 8.95 -39.32
C GLY A 372 -24.44 8.47 -38.57
N ALA A 373 -24.82 7.21 -38.73
CA ALA A 373 -25.84 6.57 -37.89
C ALA A 373 -25.41 6.53 -36.41
N LYS A 374 -26.39 6.31 -35.52
CA LYS A 374 -26.11 6.14 -34.08
C LYS A 374 -25.24 4.89 -33.86
N PRO A 375 -24.28 4.93 -32.90
CA PRO A 375 -23.56 3.74 -32.45
C PRO A 375 -24.50 2.59 -32.10
N LYS A 376 -24.11 1.38 -32.49
CA LYS A 376 -24.89 0.15 -32.32
C LYS A 376 -24.46 -0.55 -31.03
N LEU A 377 -25.31 -0.48 -30.03
CA LEU A 377 -25.19 -1.24 -28.78
C LEU A 377 -25.27 -2.75 -29.03
N THR A 378 -24.40 -3.50 -28.36
CA THR A 378 -24.49 -4.93 -28.11
C THR A 378 -24.69 -5.14 -26.62
N ALA A 379 -25.82 -5.75 -26.23
CA ALA A 379 -26.24 -5.96 -24.84
C ALA A 379 -25.51 -7.15 -24.17
N GLU A 380 -24.19 -7.16 -24.30
CA GLU A 380 -23.28 -8.10 -23.64
C GLU A 380 -22.69 -7.43 -22.39
N MET A 381 -22.99 -7.98 -21.22
CA MET A 381 -22.44 -7.53 -19.95
C MET A 381 -21.34 -8.49 -19.48
N GLN A 382 -20.42 -7.96 -18.69
CA GLN A 382 -19.31 -8.72 -18.10
C GLN A 382 -19.31 -8.51 -16.59
N HIS A 383 -18.79 -9.46 -15.81
CA HIS A 383 -18.52 -9.23 -14.39
C HIS A 383 -17.57 -8.03 -14.20
N LEU A 384 -16.54 -7.95 -15.05
CA LEU A 384 -15.65 -6.80 -15.17
C LEU A 384 -16.32 -5.45 -15.45
N THR A 385 -17.55 -5.39 -15.97
CA THR A 385 -18.25 -4.10 -16.11
C THR A 385 -18.90 -3.62 -14.82
N CYS A 386 -18.96 -4.43 -13.76
CA CYS A 386 -19.78 -4.11 -12.59
C CYS A 386 -19.22 -3.00 -11.67
N PHE A 387 -17.92 -2.66 -11.73
CA PHE A 387 -17.32 -1.52 -10.99
C PHE A 387 -17.93 -0.17 -11.41
N ILE A 388 -18.52 -0.12 -12.61
CA ILE A 388 -18.99 1.11 -13.23
C ILE A 388 -20.10 1.79 -12.41
N GLY A 389 -20.87 1.01 -11.63
CA GLY A 389 -21.85 1.55 -10.68
C GLY A 389 -21.20 2.44 -9.61
N GLY A 390 -20.12 1.95 -9.00
CA GLY A 390 -19.29 2.70 -8.06
C GLY A 390 -18.61 3.91 -8.71
N THR A 391 -18.09 3.76 -9.93
CA THR A 391 -17.48 4.88 -10.68
C THR A 391 -18.46 6.01 -10.97
N TYR A 392 -19.67 5.70 -11.47
CA TYR A 392 -20.72 6.71 -11.69
C TYR A 392 -21.16 7.38 -10.38
N ALA A 393 -21.32 6.61 -9.30
CA ALA A 393 -21.71 7.16 -8.00
C ALA A 393 -20.60 8.07 -7.41
N LEU A 394 -19.34 7.65 -7.50
CA LEU A 394 -18.16 8.42 -7.07
C LEU A 394 -18.03 9.72 -7.87
N ALA A 395 -18.10 9.65 -9.20
CA ALA A 395 -18.09 10.83 -10.07
C ALA A 395 -19.26 11.77 -9.78
N GLY A 396 -20.48 11.23 -9.63
CA GLY A 396 -21.67 12.00 -9.29
C GLY A 396 -21.54 12.75 -7.96
N LYS A 397 -20.88 12.14 -6.97
CA LYS A 397 -20.56 12.81 -5.71
C LYS A 397 -19.49 13.88 -5.86
N LEU A 398 -18.34 13.56 -6.45
CA LEU A 398 -17.23 14.51 -6.66
C LEU A 398 -17.63 15.73 -7.52
N LEU A 399 -18.48 15.52 -8.52
CA LEU A 399 -18.92 16.56 -9.47
C LEU A 399 -20.29 17.16 -9.12
N SER A 400 -20.90 16.79 -7.99
CA SER A 400 -22.25 17.22 -7.58
C SER A 400 -23.36 16.97 -8.60
N ARG A 401 -23.23 15.91 -9.41
CA ARG A 401 -24.19 15.42 -10.41
C ARG A 401 -25.05 14.29 -9.81
N THR A 402 -26.22 14.61 -9.28
CA THR A 402 -27.12 13.63 -8.63
C THR A 402 -27.67 12.58 -9.59
N ASP A 403 -27.75 12.90 -10.87
CA ASP A 403 -28.13 12.00 -11.96
C ASP A 403 -27.08 10.90 -12.20
N LEU A 404 -25.79 11.20 -12.09
CA LEU A 404 -24.74 10.17 -12.14
C LEU A 404 -24.83 9.24 -10.91
N VAL A 405 -25.28 9.74 -9.76
CA VAL A 405 -25.55 8.90 -8.57
C VAL A 405 -26.77 7.98 -8.78
N ASP A 406 -27.84 8.45 -9.46
CA ASP A 406 -28.97 7.58 -9.88
C ASP A 406 -28.50 6.48 -10.84
N LEU A 407 -27.74 6.84 -11.88
CA LEU A 407 -27.18 5.88 -12.83
C LEU A 407 -26.30 4.85 -12.12
N GLY A 408 -25.38 5.29 -11.24
CA GLY A 408 -24.53 4.41 -10.44
C GLY A 408 -25.33 3.46 -9.55
N SER A 409 -26.39 3.95 -8.90
CA SER A 409 -27.33 3.13 -8.12
C SER A 409 -28.03 2.06 -8.96
N ARG A 410 -28.50 2.42 -10.15
CA ARG A 410 -29.25 1.53 -11.05
C ARG A 410 -28.34 0.50 -11.73
N LEU A 411 -27.09 0.86 -12.01
CA LEU A 411 -26.04 -0.05 -12.50
C LEU A 411 -25.64 -1.07 -11.42
N THR A 412 -25.39 -0.60 -10.19
CA THR A 412 -25.09 -1.46 -9.03
C THR A 412 -26.24 -2.46 -8.78
N ALA A 413 -27.49 -1.96 -8.78
CA ALA A 413 -28.67 -2.81 -8.65
C ALA A 413 -28.83 -3.81 -9.81
N GLY A 414 -28.36 -3.49 -11.02
CA GLY A 414 -28.32 -4.40 -12.16
C GLY A 414 -27.36 -5.57 -11.97
N CYS A 415 -26.17 -5.31 -11.41
CA CYS A 415 -25.21 -6.37 -11.07
C CYS A 415 -25.71 -7.24 -9.89
N VAL A 416 -26.30 -6.63 -8.85
CA VAL A 416 -26.96 -7.39 -7.76
C VAL A 416 -28.10 -8.26 -8.30
N TRP A 417 -28.92 -7.75 -9.23
CA TRP A 417 -29.95 -8.54 -9.89
C TRP A 417 -29.35 -9.68 -10.73
N ALA A 418 -28.23 -9.46 -11.43
CA ALA A 418 -27.55 -10.52 -12.18
C ALA A 418 -27.04 -11.64 -11.26
N TYR A 419 -26.55 -11.30 -10.07
CA TYR A 419 -26.20 -12.27 -9.02
C TYR A 419 -27.45 -13.06 -8.58
N ASP A 420 -28.49 -12.37 -8.14
CA ASP A 420 -29.73 -12.96 -7.60
C ASP A 420 -30.54 -13.74 -8.68
N ALA A 421 -30.28 -13.54 -9.97
CA ALA A 421 -30.96 -14.23 -11.06
C ALA A 421 -30.48 -15.68 -11.31
N PHE A 422 -29.21 -15.99 -11.00
CA PHE A 422 -28.62 -17.30 -11.32
C PHE A 422 -28.84 -18.34 -10.22
N PRO A 423 -28.92 -19.65 -10.54
CA PRO A 423 -29.12 -20.70 -9.54
C PRO A 423 -28.10 -20.71 -8.40
N THR A 424 -26.83 -20.39 -8.65
CA THR A 424 -25.80 -20.28 -7.60
C THR A 424 -25.91 -19.02 -6.74
N ASN A 425 -26.76 -18.06 -7.15
CA ASN A 425 -26.82 -16.68 -6.68
C ASN A 425 -25.48 -15.92 -6.89
N ILE A 426 -24.81 -16.24 -8.00
CA ILE A 426 -23.57 -15.62 -8.50
C ILE A 426 -23.75 -15.39 -10.01
N MET A 427 -23.36 -14.21 -10.51
CA MET A 427 -23.47 -13.89 -11.94
C MET A 427 -22.29 -14.49 -12.77
N PRO A 428 -22.49 -14.74 -14.08
CA PRO A 428 -21.42 -15.24 -14.96
C PRO A 428 -20.37 -14.16 -15.29
N GLU A 429 -19.15 -14.57 -15.64
CA GLU A 429 -18.11 -13.67 -16.17
C GLU A 429 -18.58 -12.87 -17.40
N ILE A 430 -19.31 -13.48 -18.36
CA ILE A 430 -19.83 -12.80 -19.57
C ILE A 430 -21.19 -13.37 -20.00
N ALA A 431 -22.20 -12.52 -20.19
CA ALA A 431 -23.52 -12.89 -20.70
C ALA A 431 -24.16 -11.84 -21.61
N GLU A 432 -25.00 -12.28 -22.54
CA GLU A 432 -25.85 -11.43 -23.38
C GLU A 432 -27.28 -11.44 -22.86
N LEU A 433 -27.92 -10.26 -22.93
CA LEU A 433 -29.27 -10.01 -22.45
C LEU A 433 -30.13 -9.37 -23.54
N GLU A 434 -31.46 -9.51 -23.42
CA GLU A 434 -32.39 -8.72 -24.23
C GLU A 434 -32.47 -7.30 -23.66
N ALA A 435 -31.97 -6.31 -24.41
CA ALA A 435 -32.12 -4.90 -24.04
C ALA A 435 -33.55 -4.40 -24.30
N CYS A 436 -33.99 -3.45 -23.48
CA CYS A 436 -35.17 -2.64 -23.76
C CYS A 436 -34.85 -1.57 -24.82
N GLU A 437 -35.88 -1.08 -25.51
CA GLU A 437 -35.75 -0.03 -26.55
C GLU A 437 -35.08 1.26 -26.02
N SER A 438 -35.24 1.57 -24.75
CA SER A 438 -34.54 2.66 -24.08
C SER A 438 -34.36 2.36 -22.58
N ILE A 439 -33.50 3.14 -21.92
CA ILE A 439 -33.28 3.08 -20.46
C ILE A 439 -34.49 3.54 -19.61
N THR A 440 -35.56 4.03 -20.24
CA THR A 440 -36.78 4.52 -19.59
C THR A 440 -38.05 3.76 -19.97
N SER A 441 -38.01 2.88 -20.98
CA SER A 441 -39.21 2.16 -21.42
C SER A 441 -39.63 1.07 -20.43
N LYS A 442 -40.93 0.76 -20.41
CA LYS A 442 -41.50 -0.39 -19.70
C LYS A 442 -41.36 -1.62 -20.58
N CYS A 443 -40.77 -2.68 -20.05
CA CYS A 443 -40.32 -3.82 -20.83
C CYS A 443 -40.15 -5.05 -19.94
N ARG A 444 -41.25 -5.79 -19.71
CA ARG A 444 -41.18 -7.06 -18.99
C ARG A 444 -40.69 -8.16 -19.91
N TRP A 445 -40.09 -9.18 -19.31
CA TRP A 445 -39.75 -10.41 -20.01
C TRP A 445 -40.98 -11.08 -20.66
N SER A 446 -42.12 -11.07 -19.96
CA SER A 446 -43.40 -11.60 -20.42
C SER A 446 -43.91 -11.01 -21.74
N ASP A 447 -43.54 -9.76 -22.07
CA ASP A 447 -44.16 -9.02 -23.18
C ASP A 447 -43.61 -9.47 -24.54
N LYS A 448 -42.46 -10.14 -24.55
CA LYS A 448 -41.80 -10.70 -25.74
C LYS A 448 -40.84 -11.82 -25.30
N PRO A 449 -41.35 -13.04 -25.01
CA PRO A 449 -40.48 -14.16 -24.66
C PRO A 449 -39.60 -14.54 -25.85
N VAL A 450 -38.29 -14.48 -25.66
CA VAL A 450 -37.29 -14.90 -26.66
C VAL A 450 -37.03 -16.40 -26.52
N GLU A 451 -36.91 -17.11 -27.64
CA GLU A 451 -36.59 -18.54 -27.66
C GLU A 451 -35.18 -18.77 -27.09
N LYS A 452 -35.10 -19.45 -25.94
CA LYS A 452 -33.83 -19.75 -25.27
C LYS A 452 -33.27 -21.08 -25.79
N LYS A 453 -31.97 -21.11 -26.09
CA LYS A 453 -31.25 -22.39 -26.34
C LYS A 453 -31.00 -23.19 -25.07
N ASP A 454 -30.93 -22.49 -23.93
CA ASP A 454 -30.48 -23.04 -22.65
C ASP A 454 -31.45 -22.70 -21.50
N LYS A 455 -31.34 -23.42 -20.38
CA LYS A 455 -32.07 -23.12 -19.13
C LYS A 455 -31.46 -21.91 -18.41
N LEU A 456 -31.49 -20.74 -19.06
CA LEU A 456 -31.00 -19.48 -18.49
C LEU A 456 -32.11 -18.76 -17.71
N PRO A 457 -31.75 -17.88 -16.75
CA PRO A 457 -32.70 -16.98 -16.10
C PRO A 457 -33.42 -16.07 -17.11
N GLU A 458 -34.54 -15.48 -16.70
CA GLU A 458 -35.28 -14.52 -17.54
C GLU A 458 -34.51 -13.21 -17.70
N GLY A 459 -34.47 -12.68 -18.93
CA GLY A 459 -33.64 -11.54 -19.34
C GLY A 459 -32.32 -11.93 -20.02
N PHE A 460 -31.78 -13.11 -19.71
CA PHE A 460 -30.55 -13.63 -20.29
C PHE A 460 -30.84 -14.48 -21.53
N VAL A 461 -30.16 -14.18 -22.65
CA VAL A 461 -30.35 -14.88 -23.93
C VAL A 461 -29.19 -15.83 -24.26
N ARG A 462 -27.97 -15.53 -23.77
CA ARG A 462 -26.78 -16.40 -23.91
C ARG A 462 -25.80 -16.14 -22.79
N VAL A 463 -25.13 -17.17 -22.29
CA VAL A 463 -23.95 -17.04 -21.41
C VAL A 463 -22.73 -17.39 -22.26
N ARG A 464 -21.77 -16.47 -22.37
CA ARG A 464 -20.54 -16.67 -23.16
C ARG A 464 -19.38 -17.21 -22.32
N ASN A 465 -19.34 -16.84 -21.05
CA ASN A 465 -18.43 -17.43 -20.07
C ASN A 465 -19.20 -17.62 -18.76
N SER A 466 -19.43 -18.88 -18.38
CA SER A 466 -20.18 -19.30 -17.19
C SER A 466 -19.35 -19.36 -15.91
N GLU A 467 -18.04 -19.10 -15.99
CA GLU A 467 -17.16 -19.10 -14.82
C GLU A 467 -17.57 -18.01 -13.81
N TYR A 468 -17.05 -18.12 -12.59
CA TYR A 468 -16.87 -16.98 -11.68
C TYR A 468 -15.50 -17.08 -11.03
N ARG A 469 -14.67 -16.05 -11.22
CA ARG A 469 -13.24 -16.08 -10.90
C ARG A 469 -12.85 -15.45 -9.56
N LEU A 470 -13.78 -15.42 -8.59
CA LEU A 470 -13.60 -14.73 -7.29
C LEU A 470 -13.51 -13.19 -7.39
N ARG A 471 -14.00 -12.63 -8.49
CA ARG A 471 -13.85 -11.21 -8.84
C ARG A 471 -14.60 -10.22 -7.92
N PRO A 472 -14.11 -8.98 -7.79
CA PRO A 472 -14.65 -7.98 -6.85
C PRO A 472 -15.64 -6.98 -7.45
N GLU A 473 -15.73 -6.78 -8.77
CA GLU A 473 -16.23 -5.51 -9.32
C GLU A 473 -17.71 -5.23 -8.99
N ALA A 474 -18.50 -6.28 -8.75
CA ALA A 474 -19.88 -6.16 -8.24
C ALA A 474 -19.95 -5.77 -6.76
N ILE A 475 -19.07 -6.30 -5.89
CA ILE A 475 -19.03 -5.92 -4.47
C ILE A 475 -18.37 -4.55 -4.27
N GLU A 476 -17.43 -4.14 -5.13
CA GLU A 476 -16.92 -2.76 -5.15
C GLU A 476 -18.07 -1.75 -5.29
N SER A 477 -18.91 -1.89 -6.32
CA SER A 477 -20.03 -0.98 -6.54
C SER A 477 -21.03 -0.98 -5.38
N VAL A 478 -21.31 -2.16 -4.78
CA VAL A 478 -22.16 -2.27 -3.59
C VAL A 478 -21.53 -1.56 -2.38
N PHE A 479 -20.21 -1.66 -2.19
CA PHE A 479 -19.46 -0.92 -1.17
C PHE A 479 -19.55 0.60 -1.39
N TYR A 480 -19.30 1.11 -2.60
CA TYR A 480 -19.45 2.54 -2.90
C TYR A 480 -20.88 3.02 -2.67
N MET A 481 -21.88 2.28 -3.12
CA MET A 481 -23.28 2.65 -2.91
C MET A 481 -23.67 2.66 -1.42
N TRP A 482 -23.24 1.68 -0.64
CA TRP A 482 -23.39 1.67 0.83
C TRP A 482 -22.76 2.91 1.48
N ARG A 483 -21.52 3.23 1.10
CA ARG A 483 -20.74 4.34 1.66
C ARG A 483 -21.34 5.70 1.30
N ILE A 484 -21.81 5.86 0.07
CA ILE A 484 -22.39 7.11 -0.45
C ILE A 484 -23.82 7.36 0.07
N THR A 485 -24.66 6.33 0.13
CA THR A 485 -26.08 6.48 0.51
C THR A 485 -26.33 6.30 2.01
N GLY A 486 -25.60 5.38 2.64
CA GLY A 486 -25.90 4.87 3.98
C GLY A 486 -27.10 3.90 4.03
N ASP A 487 -27.58 3.40 2.88
CA ASP A 487 -28.75 2.51 2.82
C ASP A 487 -28.37 1.03 3.02
N ASP A 488 -29.05 0.38 3.97
CA ASP A 488 -28.80 -1.01 4.37
C ASP A 488 -29.19 -2.05 3.32
N VAL A 489 -29.95 -1.67 2.27
CA VAL A 489 -30.19 -2.56 1.11
C VAL A 489 -28.89 -3.04 0.48
N TRP A 490 -27.85 -2.21 0.49
CA TRP A 490 -26.53 -2.55 -0.05
C TRP A 490 -25.77 -3.53 0.85
N ARG A 491 -25.82 -3.35 2.18
CA ARG A 491 -25.29 -4.34 3.14
C ARG A 491 -26.02 -5.68 3.04
N ALA A 492 -27.34 -5.66 2.88
CA ALA A 492 -28.14 -6.85 2.68
C ALA A 492 -27.80 -7.57 1.36
N ALA A 493 -27.52 -6.82 0.29
CA ALA A 493 -27.02 -7.38 -0.98
C ALA A 493 -25.64 -8.01 -0.81
N ALA A 494 -24.68 -7.29 -0.23
CA ALA A 494 -23.34 -7.79 0.06
C ALA A 494 -23.39 -9.11 0.86
N TRP A 495 -24.25 -9.23 1.87
CA TRP A 495 -24.33 -10.48 2.63
C TRP A 495 -24.88 -11.67 1.82
N ARG A 496 -25.88 -11.46 0.94
CA ARG A 496 -26.37 -12.53 0.06
C ARG A 496 -25.30 -12.99 -0.93
N MET A 497 -24.57 -12.03 -1.51
CA MET A 497 -23.44 -12.31 -2.40
C MET A 497 -22.36 -13.10 -1.66
N TRP A 498 -21.98 -12.68 -0.44
CA TRP A 498 -20.97 -13.34 0.39
C TRP A 498 -21.32 -14.80 0.71
N ASP A 499 -22.51 -15.07 1.27
CA ASP A 499 -22.96 -16.44 1.62
C ASP A 499 -22.89 -17.36 0.39
N SER A 500 -23.32 -16.84 -0.76
CA SER A 500 -23.38 -17.56 -2.03
C SER A 500 -21.99 -17.85 -2.59
N ILE A 501 -21.10 -16.85 -2.61
CA ILE A 501 -19.70 -16.99 -3.02
C ILE A 501 -19.00 -18.04 -2.18
N VAL A 502 -18.96 -17.87 -0.85
CA VAL A 502 -18.32 -18.82 0.08
C VAL A 502 -18.83 -20.24 -0.18
N LYS A 503 -20.15 -20.42 -0.21
CA LYS A 503 -20.80 -21.72 -0.40
C LYS A 503 -20.47 -22.42 -1.73
N GLN A 504 -20.28 -21.67 -2.82
CA GLN A 504 -19.88 -22.30 -4.10
C GLN A 504 -18.37 -22.48 -4.20
N THR A 505 -17.57 -21.52 -3.74
CA THR A 505 -16.13 -21.41 -4.09
C THR A 505 -15.19 -22.02 -3.06
N GLU A 506 -15.63 -22.31 -1.83
CA GLU A 506 -14.78 -22.85 -0.77
C GLU A 506 -14.17 -24.24 -1.10
N THR A 507 -12.86 -24.38 -0.91
CA THR A 507 -12.10 -25.64 -0.93
C THR A 507 -11.80 -26.10 0.51
N GLN A 508 -11.06 -27.20 0.67
CA GLN A 508 -10.64 -27.67 1.99
C GLN A 508 -9.83 -26.61 2.75
N GLU A 509 -8.86 -25.96 2.09
CA GLU A 509 -7.94 -25.00 2.72
C GLU A 509 -8.11 -23.55 2.22
N ALA A 510 -8.73 -23.29 1.06
CA ALA A 510 -8.83 -21.95 0.47
C ALA A 510 -10.19 -21.73 -0.25
N PHE A 511 -10.21 -20.88 -1.28
CA PHE A 511 -11.34 -20.63 -2.17
C PHE A 511 -10.87 -20.73 -3.63
N ALA A 512 -11.78 -21.04 -4.56
CA ALA A 512 -11.42 -21.36 -5.94
C ALA A 512 -12.45 -20.84 -6.96
N THR A 513 -11.95 -20.47 -8.14
CA THR A 513 -12.76 -20.22 -9.34
C THR A 513 -13.71 -21.40 -9.61
N ILE A 514 -14.98 -21.12 -9.89
CA ILE A 514 -15.99 -22.13 -10.29
C ILE A 514 -16.24 -22.08 -11.80
N THR A 515 -16.58 -23.23 -12.40
CA THR A 515 -16.72 -23.37 -13.87
C THR A 515 -18.08 -22.95 -14.44
N ASP A 516 -19.15 -23.08 -13.67
CA ASP A 516 -20.52 -22.81 -14.13
C ASP A 516 -21.42 -22.28 -13.02
N VAL A 517 -21.73 -20.99 -13.07
CA VAL A 517 -22.68 -20.33 -12.16
C VAL A 517 -24.14 -20.77 -12.36
N ASN A 518 -24.48 -21.43 -13.47
CA ASN A 518 -25.81 -22.00 -13.68
C ASN A 518 -26.00 -23.33 -12.92
N ARG A 519 -24.93 -23.89 -12.33
CA ARG A 519 -24.93 -25.17 -11.62
C ARG A 519 -24.39 -25.04 -10.19
N LYS A 520 -25.26 -25.23 -9.19
CA LYS A 520 -24.84 -25.36 -7.78
C LYS A 520 -23.86 -26.53 -7.63
N GLY A 521 -22.75 -26.31 -6.93
CA GLY A 521 -21.68 -27.30 -6.79
C GLY A 521 -21.03 -27.66 -8.13
N SER A 522 -20.83 -26.67 -9.01
CA SER A 522 -20.00 -26.81 -10.21
C SER A 522 -18.54 -27.11 -9.86
N ASP A 523 -17.80 -27.61 -10.85
CA ASP A 523 -16.41 -27.98 -10.67
C ASP A 523 -15.56 -26.76 -10.30
N LYS A 524 -14.57 -26.99 -9.43
CA LYS A 524 -13.62 -25.97 -9.00
C LYS A 524 -12.35 -26.05 -9.83
N ARG A 525 -11.89 -24.93 -10.35
CA ARG A 525 -10.58 -24.82 -11.01
C ARG A 525 -9.50 -24.61 -9.97
N ASP A 526 -8.29 -25.03 -10.32
CA ASP A 526 -7.10 -24.82 -9.51
C ASP A 526 -6.57 -23.39 -9.65
N ASN A 527 -7.42 -22.41 -9.33
CA ASN A 527 -7.12 -20.99 -9.47
C ASN A 527 -7.77 -20.13 -8.36
N MET A 528 -6.92 -19.37 -7.64
CA MET A 528 -7.29 -18.30 -6.70
C MET A 528 -6.36 -17.12 -7.02
N GLU A 529 -6.90 -16.13 -7.71
CA GLU A 529 -6.17 -14.91 -8.12
C GLU A 529 -5.92 -14.02 -6.89
N THR A 530 -4.90 -13.16 -6.94
CA THR A 530 -4.49 -12.35 -5.79
C THR A 530 -5.60 -11.40 -5.29
N PHE A 531 -6.42 -10.88 -6.21
CA PHE A 531 -7.60 -10.03 -5.95
C PHE A 531 -8.67 -10.65 -5.06
N TRP A 532 -8.70 -11.97 -4.87
CA TRP A 532 -9.58 -12.57 -3.85
C TRP A 532 -9.30 -11.97 -2.47
N MET A 533 -8.03 -11.74 -2.15
CA MET A 533 -7.57 -11.28 -0.84
C MET A 533 -7.31 -9.77 -0.78
N SER A 534 -6.84 -9.15 -1.86
CA SER A 534 -6.65 -7.69 -1.91
C SER A 534 -7.95 -6.93 -2.19
N GLU A 535 -8.89 -7.50 -2.96
CA GLU A 535 -10.09 -6.76 -3.37
C GLU A 535 -11.38 -7.36 -2.81
N THR A 536 -11.73 -8.60 -3.20
CA THR A 536 -13.06 -9.15 -2.96
C THR A 536 -13.37 -9.23 -1.48
N ILE A 537 -12.47 -9.85 -0.69
CA ILE A 537 -12.63 -9.88 0.77
C ILE A 537 -12.52 -8.47 1.39
N LYS A 538 -11.66 -7.58 0.87
CA LYS A 538 -11.50 -6.20 1.37
C LYS A 538 -12.81 -5.40 1.24
N TYR A 539 -13.46 -5.42 0.09
CA TYR A 539 -14.74 -4.73 -0.13
C TYR A 539 -15.89 -5.34 0.69
N PHE A 540 -15.97 -6.66 0.81
CA PHE A 540 -16.93 -7.29 1.72
C PHE A 540 -16.68 -6.85 3.17
N TYR A 541 -15.44 -6.87 3.65
CA TYR A 541 -15.09 -6.46 5.01
C TYR A 541 -15.42 -4.99 5.28
N LEU A 542 -14.98 -4.08 4.40
CA LEU A 542 -15.24 -2.64 4.50
C LEU A 542 -16.73 -2.27 4.38
N THR A 543 -17.57 -3.17 3.88
CA THR A 543 -19.04 -2.99 3.87
C THR A 543 -19.66 -3.20 5.27
N PHE A 544 -19.01 -3.99 6.14
CA PHE A 544 -19.49 -4.26 7.51
C PHE A 544 -18.62 -3.64 8.62
N GLU A 545 -17.45 -3.07 8.29
CA GLU A 545 -16.58 -2.31 9.20
C GLU A 545 -17.08 -0.87 9.46
N ASP A 546 -16.59 -0.24 10.53
CA ASP A 546 -16.77 1.19 10.81
C ASP A 546 -16.48 2.05 9.55
N PRO A 547 -17.43 2.89 9.09
CA PRO A 547 -17.25 3.75 7.93
C PRO A 547 -16.10 4.78 8.02
N ASN A 548 -15.49 4.97 9.19
CA ASN A 548 -14.27 5.76 9.33
C ASN A 548 -13.02 5.00 8.85
N VAL A 549 -13.05 3.66 8.85
CA VAL A 549 -12.00 2.83 8.25
C VAL A 549 -12.11 2.93 6.73
N ILE A 550 -11.01 3.37 6.10
CA ILE A 550 -10.92 3.71 4.67
C ILE A 550 -12.10 4.61 4.23
N ASN A 551 -12.29 5.72 4.95
CA ASN A 551 -13.27 6.73 4.59
C ASN A 551 -12.94 7.32 3.20
N LEU A 552 -13.90 7.27 2.26
CA LEU A 552 -13.74 7.75 0.89
C LEU A 552 -13.42 9.25 0.79
N ASP A 553 -13.71 10.03 1.84
CA ASP A 553 -13.33 11.44 1.93
C ASP A 553 -11.84 11.67 2.26
N GLU A 554 -11.15 10.66 2.79
CA GLU A 554 -9.71 10.69 3.10
C GLU A 554 -8.85 9.82 2.16
N TRP A 555 -9.44 8.82 1.52
CA TRP A 555 -8.75 7.81 0.71
C TRP A 555 -9.38 7.68 -0.66
N VAL A 556 -8.58 7.32 -1.66
CA VAL A 556 -9.02 6.89 -2.99
C VAL A 556 -8.41 5.53 -3.26
N LEU A 557 -9.24 4.53 -3.55
CA LEU A 557 -8.77 3.18 -3.84
C LEU A 557 -8.37 3.09 -5.31
N ASN A 558 -7.23 2.46 -5.62
CA ASN A 558 -6.83 2.15 -6.99
C ASN A 558 -7.69 1.00 -7.58
N THR A 559 -7.40 0.51 -8.78
CA THR A 559 -8.16 -0.57 -9.46
C THR A 559 -7.92 -1.96 -8.87
N GLU A 560 -7.01 -2.09 -7.90
CA GLU A 560 -6.72 -3.31 -7.14
C GLU A 560 -7.09 -3.10 -5.64
N ALA A 561 -8.10 -2.24 -5.42
CA ALA A 561 -8.62 -1.84 -4.11
C ALA A 561 -7.58 -1.30 -3.09
N HIS A 562 -6.43 -0.79 -3.52
CA HIS A 562 -5.42 -0.24 -2.62
C HIS A 562 -5.71 1.23 -2.25
N PRO A 563 -6.03 1.57 -0.98
CA PRO A 563 -6.28 2.94 -0.57
C PRO A 563 -5.02 3.81 -0.58
N LEU A 564 -5.00 4.76 -1.51
CA LEU A 564 -4.02 5.85 -1.57
C LEU A 564 -4.60 7.10 -0.89
N LYS A 565 -3.78 7.84 -0.17
CA LYS A 565 -4.26 8.94 0.67
C LYS A 565 -4.51 10.19 -0.14
N ARG A 566 -5.71 10.74 -0.04
CA ARG A 566 -6.08 12.01 -0.67
C ARG A 566 -5.36 13.17 0.02
N PRO A 567 -4.96 14.22 -0.72
CA PRO A 567 -4.57 15.48 -0.10
C PRO A 567 -5.78 16.08 0.62
N LYS A 568 -5.57 16.57 1.84
CA LYS A 568 -6.60 17.34 2.54
C LYS A 568 -6.60 18.77 2.01
N GLY A 569 -7.77 19.25 1.59
CA GLY A 569 -8.03 20.68 1.47
C GLY A 569 -7.81 21.36 2.81
N GLU A 570 -7.30 22.58 2.80
CA GLU A 570 -7.29 23.41 4.01
C GLU A 570 -8.70 23.96 4.21
N GLU A 571 -9.38 23.51 5.28
CA GLU A 571 -10.30 24.43 5.96
C GLU A 571 -9.48 25.66 6.36
N LEU A 572 -10.03 26.86 6.09
CA LEU A 572 -9.42 28.12 6.48
C LEU A 572 -9.54 28.32 7.99
N GLU A 573 -8.78 27.57 8.81
CA GLU A 573 -8.56 27.90 10.22
C GLU A 573 -7.25 27.32 10.83
N THR A 574 -6.86 27.90 11.97
CA THR A 574 -5.46 28.02 12.43
C THR A 574 -4.69 26.73 12.83
N PRO A 575 -3.34 26.72 12.77
CA PRO A 575 -2.56 25.47 12.76
C PRO A 575 -2.10 24.93 14.13
N LYS A 576 -1.76 23.63 14.12
CA LYS A 576 -0.96 22.81 15.08
C LYS A 576 -1.69 22.14 16.26
N LYS A 577 -1.60 20.80 16.34
CA LYS A 577 -1.76 20.03 17.61
C LYS A 577 -1.05 18.66 17.68
N LYS A 578 -1.02 17.82 16.63
CA LYS A 578 -0.51 16.42 16.74
C LYS A 578 0.99 16.27 17.01
N THR A 579 1.89 16.91 16.25
CA THR A 579 3.36 16.79 16.47
C THR A 579 3.83 17.36 17.80
N SER A 580 3.14 18.38 18.32
CA SER A 580 3.46 19.01 19.61
C SER A 580 3.28 18.07 20.80
N TRP A 581 2.34 17.12 20.75
CA TRP A 581 2.01 16.28 21.90
C TRP A 581 3.06 15.20 22.17
N SER A 582 3.54 14.52 21.11
CA SER A 582 4.60 13.50 21.21
C SER A 582 5.93 14.11 21.65
N PHE A 583 6.29 15.27 21.10
CA PHE A 583 7.46 16.03 21.59
C PHE A 583 7.31 16.38 23.07
N TYR A 584 6.17 16.93 23.48
CA TYR A 584 5.95 17.37 24.86
C TYR A 584 5.91 16.21 25.87
N SER A 585 5.44 15.02 25.48
CA SER A 585 5.49 13.82 26.34
C SER A 585 6.92 13.29 26.46
N LEU A 586 7.64 13.10 25.35
CA LEU A 586 9.03 12.64 25.37
C LEU A 586 9.97 13.63 26.08
N SER A 587 9.82 14.93 25.82
CA SER A 587 10.58 15.98 26.52
C SER A 587 10.32 16.04 28.02
N LYS A 588 9.13 15.65 28.49
CA LYS A 588 8.86 15.49 29.93
C LYS A 588 9.53 14.24 30.50
N THR A 589 9.33 13.09 29.86
CA THR A 589 9.88 11.81 30.31
C THR A 589 11.41 11.81 30.36
N TYR A 590 12.06 12.39 29.35
CA TYR A 590 13.52 12.44 29.21
C TYR A 590 14.12 13.80 29.60
N HIS A 591 13.42 14.61 30.40
CA HIS A 591 13.97 15.89 30.86
C HIS A 591 15.19 15.67 31.77
N PRO A 592 16.27 16.47 31.68
CA PRO A 592 17.42 16.36 32.59
C PRO A 592 17.05 16.52 34.06
N ASP A 593 16.11 17.41 34.39
CA ASP A 593 15.66 17.60 35.78
C ASP A 593 14.85 16.42 36.35
N ALA A 594 14.29 15.57 35.48
CA ALA A 594 13.58 14.34 35.85
C ALA A 594 14.53 13.13 35.93
N ASN A 595 15.63 13.14 35.17
CA ASN A 595 16.60 12.05 35.04
C ASN A 595 17.99 12.48 35.53
N ARG A 596 18.06 13.09 36.73
CA ARG A 596 19.28 13.74 37.25
C ARG A 596 20.46 12.80 37.46
N SER A 597 20.22 11.49 37.56
CA SER A 597 21.22 10.44 37.70
C SER A 597 21.71 9.85 36.37
N ASP A 598 21.08 10.17 35.24
CA ASP A 598 21.55 9.74 33.91
C ASP A 598 22.51 10.79 33.32
N PRO A 599 23.81 10.46 33.14
CA PRO A 599 24.78 11.38 32.54
C PRO A 599 24.45 11.74 31.08
N ASN A 600 23.59 10.98 30.40
CA ASN A 600 23.16 11.24 29.02
C ASN A 600 21.83 12.01 28.93
N ALA A 601 21.14 12.32 30.02
CA ALA A 601 19.81 12.95 29.95
C ALA A 601 19.81 14.26 29.15
N SER A 602 20.89 15.05 29.25
CA SER A 602 21.05 16.30 28.48
C SER A 602 21.29 16.09 26.98
N SER A 603 22.00 15.02 26.57
CA SER A 603 22.21 14.70 25.15
C SER A 603 20.97 14.06 24.55
N THR A 604 20.31 13.14 25.26
CA THR A 604 19.01 12.55 24.89
C THR A 604 17.94 13.63 24.69
N PHE A 605 17.83 14.59 25.60
CA PHE A 605 16.91 15.72 25.47
C PHE A 605 17.23 16.62 24.26
N SER A 606 18.52 16.88 24.00
CA SER A 606 18.96 17.62 22.82
C SER A 606 18.55 16.91 21.52
N LEU A 607 18.73 15.59 21.46
CA LEU A 607 18.32 14.77 20.31
C LEU A 607 16.81 14.82 20.08
N ILE A 608 15.99 14.70 21.14
CA ILE A 608 14.52 14.84 21.04
C ILE A 608 14.12 16.21 20.46
N SER A 609 14.82 17.28 20.86
CA SER A 609 14.60 18.64 20.33
C SER A 609 15.05 18.79 18.87
N GLU A 610 16.16 18.18 18.47
CA GLU A 610 16.62 18.16 17.08
C GLU A 610 15.67 17.35 16.19
N SER A 611 15.26 16.15 16.63
CA SER A 611 14.25 15.33 15.96
C SER A 611 12.93 16.07 15.78
N TYR A 612 12.42 16.77 16.80
CA TYR A 612 11.24 17.61 16.64
C TYR A 612 11.45 18.74 15.63
N THR A 613 12.64 19.37 15.60
CA THR A 613 12.98 20.45 14.66
C THR A 613 13.08 19.99 13.20
N VAL A 614 13.33 18.70 12.97
CA VAL A 614 13.28 18.05 11.64
C VAL A 614 11.86 17.59 11.31
N LEU A 615 11.20 16.87 12.23
CA LEU A 615 9.91 16.20 12.00
C LEU A 615 8.70 17.15 12.04
N SER A 616 8.81 18.32 12.67
CA SER A 616 7.74 19.33 12.70
C SER A 616 7.69 20.22 11.46
N ASP A 617 8.70 20.17 10.60
CA ASP A 617 8.77 20.88 9.33
C ASP A 617 8.66 19.88 8.16
N LYS A 618 7.64 20.07 7.30
CA LYS A 618 7.33 19.14 6.20
C LYS A 618 8.48 19.02 5.20
N SER A 619 9.20 20.11 4.93
CA SER A 619 10.32 20.13 3.98
C SER A 619 11.55 19.42 4.55
N ARG A 620 11.85 19.62 5.83
CA ARG A 620 12.97 18.97 6.52
C ARG A 620 12.73 17.50 6.75
N ARG A 621 11.50 17.10 7.10
CA ARG A 621 11.09 15.69 7.16
C ARG A 621 11.29 15.00 5.81
N SER A 622 10.73 15.54 4.73
CA SER A 622 10.89 14.96 3.38
C SER A 622 12.35 14.85 2.94
N ALA A 623 13.18 15.87 3.22
CA ALA A 623 14.61 15.81 2.94
C ALA A 623 15.33 14.74 3.79
N TYR A 624 15.01 14.64 5.08
CA TYR A 624 15.55 13.62 5.99
C TYR A 624 15.16 12.20 5.54
N ASP A 625 13.88 11.95 5.26
CA ASP A 625 13.37 10.65 4.83
C ASP A 625 14.05 10.21 3.51
N ARG A 626 14.18 11.13 2.54
CA ARG A 626 14.93 10.91 1.29
C ARG A 626 16.42 10.62 1.51
N ASP A 627 17.09 11.42 2.34
CA ASP A 627 18.55 11.38 2.47
C ASP A 627 19.01 10.24 3.40
N VAL A 628 18.23 9.85 4.40
CA VAL A 628 18.50 8.67 5.23
C VAL A 628 18.43 7.38 4.40
N LEU A 629 17.46 7.25 3.50
CA LEU A 629 17.39 6.14 2.55
C LEU A 629 18.60 6.12 1.59
N ARG A 630 19.16 7.30 1.25
CA ARG A 630 20.39 7.40 0.43
C ARG A 630 21.68 7.13 1.20
N LEU A 631 21.76 7.49 2.49
CA LEU A 631 23.00 7.46 3.29
C LEU A 631 23.57 6.05 3.57
N HIS A 632 22.82 4.99 3.29
CA HIS A 632 23.34 3.61 3.34
C HIS A 632 24.10 3.18 2.07
N HIS A 633 24.11 3.99 1.01
CA HIS A 633 25.01 3.81 -0.11
C HIS A 633 26.35 4.51 0.16
N HIS A 634 27.42 3.73 0.36
CA HIS A 634 28.78 4.29 0.41
C HIS A 634 29.13 4.96 -0.92
N PRO A 635 29.58 6.24 -0.93
CA PRO A 635 30.13 6.83 -2.15
C PRO A 635 31.46 6.13 -2.51
N PRO A 636 31.80 6.00 -3.81
CA PRO A 636 33.05 5.37 -4.22
C PRO A 636 34.27 6.14 -3.72
N GLN A 637 35.27 5.43 -3.19
CA GLN A 637 36.58 6.02 -2.91
C GLN A 637 37.36 6.24 -4.21
N THR A 638 37.27 7.45 -4.79
CA THR A 638 38.06 7.82 -5.95
C THR A 638 39.43 8.39 -5.55
N ALA A 639 40.44 7.51 -5.68
CA ALA A 639 41.86 7.76 -5.96
C ALA A 639 42.53 9.04 -5.42
N ALA A 640 43.52 8.85 -4.53
CA ALA A 640 44.55 9.85 -4.27
C ALA A 640 45.63 9.84 -5.38
N GLN A 641 45.50 10.73 -6.36
CA GLN A 641 46.62 11.11 -7.23
C GLN A 641 47.35 12.35 -6.68
N ARG A 642 48.69 12.30 -6.68
CA ARG A 642 49.56 13.44 -6.39
C ARG A 642 49.62 14.36 -7.61
N GLY A 643 49.43 15.66 -7.41
CA GLY A 643 49.61 16.72 -8.42
C GLY A 643 50.11 18.01 -7.78
N SER A 644 50.96 18.75 -8.48
CA SER A 644 51.81 19.84 -7.95
C SER A 644 51.13 21.20 -7.81
N TYR A 645 51.67 22.02 -6.91
CA TYR A 645 51.37 23.44 -6.76
C TYR A 645 51.74 24.26 -8.02
N HIS A 646 50.93 25.27 -8.35
CA HIS A 646 51.41 26.61 -8.76
C HIS A 646 50.29 27.66 -8.55
N SER A 647 50.70 28.93 -8.48
CA SER A 647 49.87 30.08 -8.04
C SER A 647 49.25 30.87 -9.20
N HIS A 648 48.08 31.50 -8.99
CA HIS A 648 47.88 32.97 -9.01
C HIS A 648 46.37 33.35 -8.90
N GLN A 649 46.16 34.63 -8.53
CA GLN A 649 44.94 35.45 -8.40
C GLN A 649 43.71 35.13 -9.28
N ALA A 650 42.49 35.65 -9.02
CA ALA A 650 41.81 36.18 -7.82
C ALA A 650 40.37 36.57 -8.27
N GLY A 651 39.31 36.24 -7.51
CA GLY A 651 37.95 36.68 -7.87
C GLY A 651 36.80 35.96 -7.18
N GLY A 652 36.08 36.70 -6.31
CA GLY A 652 34.67 36.53 -5.91
C GLY A 652 34.06 35.13 -5.77
N ARG A 653 33.85 34.68 -4.52
CA ARG A 653 32.74 33.77 -4.17
C ARG A 653 31.90 34.37 -3.05
N ALA A 654 30.58 34.21 -3.16
CA ALA A 654 29.59 34.62 -2.15
C ALA A 654 29.76 33.83 -0.83
N PRO A 655 29.38 34.40 0.32
CA PRO A 655 29.69 33.81 1.63
C PRO A 655 28.87 32.55 1.92
N SER A 656 29.53 31.39 1.94
CA SER A 656 29.00 30.21 2.58
C SER A 656 28.97 30.42 4.10
N GLY A 657 27.76 30.64 4.64
CA GLY A 657 27.50 30.90 6.05
C GLY A 657 27.73 29.69 6.97
N LEU A 658 28.98 29.25 7.09
CA LEU A 658 29.41 28.19 8.02
C LEU A 658 30.68 28.59 8.80
N SER A 659 30.66 29.81 9.33
CA SER A 659 31.66 30.26 10.31
C SER A 659 31.50 29.44 11.60
N ARG A 660 32.46 28.54 11.86
CA ARG A 660 32.62 27.87 13.15
C ARG A 660 32.98 28.88 14.24
N ARG A 661 31.99 29.47 14.91
CA ARG A 661 32.13 29.81 16.33
C ARG A 661 31.63 28.63 17.14
N ARG A 662 32.56 27.77 17.59
CA ARG A 662 32.28 26.79 18.64
C ARG A 662 32.00 27.55 19.95
N GLY A 663 30.73 27.87 20.20
CA GLY A 663 30.28 28.20 21.56
C GLY A 663 30.40 26.94 22.42
N THR A 664 31.10 27.03 23.55
CA THR A 664 31.28 25.93 24.50
C THR A 664 30.05 25.77 25.39
N PHE A 665 28.91 25.44 24.78
CA PHE A 665 27.68 25.12 25.50
C PHE A 665 26.88 24.06 24.72
N ARG A 666 26.69 22.88 25.33
CA ARG A 666 25.82 21.80 24.85
C ARG A 666 24.78 21.52 25.93
N GLY A 667 23.80 22.42 26.01
CA GLY A 667 22.66 22.33 26.93
C GLY A 667 21.57 23.33 26.54
N PRO A 668 20.34 23.16 27.05
CA PRO A 668 19.26 24.13 26.85
C PRO A 668 19.57 25.48 27.52
N PRO A 669 18.92 26.59 27.09
CA PRO A 669 19.19 27.92 27.62
C PRO A 669 19.00 28.04 29.15
N PRO A 670 19.73 28.93 29.85
CA PRO A 670 19.64 29.06 31.31
C PRO A 670 18.24 29.31 31.88
N SER A 671 17.33 29.89 31.07
CA SER A 671 15.92 30.11 31.42
C SER A 671 15.08 28.82 31.58
N PHE A 672 15.60 27.66 31.18
CA PHE A 672 14.93 26.36 31.31
C PHE A 672 15.27 25.62 32.62
N TYR A 673 16.25 26.07 33.39
CA TYR A 673 16.60 25.46 34.68
C TYR A 673 16.00 26.22 35.84
N ARG A 674 15.21 25.52 36.69
CA ARG A 674 14.42 26.11 37.78
C ARG A 674 15.23 26.78 38.91
N SER A 675 16.56 26.69 38.89
CA SER A 675 17.45 27.20 39.95
C SER A 675 18.86 27.63 39.50
N GLY A 676 19.08 27.93 38.22
CA GLY A 676 20.26 28.69 37.74
C GLY A 676 21.66 28.10 37.96
N GLY A 677 22.08 27.14 37.12
CA GLY A 677 23.48 26.97 36.66
C GLY A 677 24.58 26.53 37.66
N TRP A 678 25.04 25.28 37.51
CA TRP A 678 26.18 24.71 38.26
C TRP A 678 27.58 25.15 37.77
N GLY A 679 28.61 24.95 38.60
CA GLY A 679 30.04 25.07 38.28
C GLY A 679 30.82 26.06 39.18
N ASP A 680 32.15 25.93 39.23
CA ASP A 680 33.09 26.54 40.21
C ASP A 680 33.11 28.09 40.31
N GLN A 681 32.29 28.78 39.53
CA GLN A 681 32.10 30.24 39.60
C GLN A 681 30.67 30.64 40.03
N ALA A 682 29.86 29.68 40.51
CA ALA A 682 28.50 29.91 41.01
C ALA A 682 28.47 30.97 42.12
N ASP A 683 29.42 30.92 43.07
CA ASP A 683 29.49 31.89 44.17
C ASP A 683 29.82 33.31 43.71
N LYS A 684 30.73 33.48 42.74
CA LYS A 684 31.01 34.79 42.12
C LYS A 684 29.79 35.35 41.39
N ARG A 685 29.00 34.51 40.72
CA ARG A 685 27.77 34.93 40.02
C ARG A 685 26.61 35.21 40.97
N ARG A 686 26.45 34.43 42.04
CA ARG A 686 25.51 34.73 43.13
C ARG A 686 25.86 36.05 43.80
N LYS A 687 27.14 36.31 44.05
CA LYS A 687 27.63 37.57 44.61
C LYS A 687 27.38 38.75 43.68
N ALA A 688 27.70 38.63 42.38
CA ALA A 688 27.40 39.67 41.39
C ALA A 688 25.88 39.94 41.24
N HIS A 689 25.03 38.91 41.36
CA HIS A 689 23.58 39.08 41.34
C HIS A 689 23.05 39.75 42.63
N GLN A 690 23.64 39.44 43.79
CA GLN A 690 23.34 40.12 45.06
C GLN A 690 23.84 41.58 45.06
N GLU A 691 25.00 41.85 44.46
CA GLU A 691 25.52 43.20 44.25
C GLU A 691 24.64 43.99 43.24
N SER A 692 24.11 43.35 42.20
CA SER A 692 23.15 43.96 41.27
C SER A 692 21.70 44.07 41.80
N THR A 693 21.44 43.56 43.00
CA THR A 693 20.12 43.63 43.68
C THR A 693 20.24 44.22 45.09
N GLY A 694 21.35 44.90 45.37
CA GLY A 694 21.67 45.45 46.69
C GLY A 694 20.59 46.40 47.20
N GLY A 695 20.02 46.09 48.37
CA GLY A 695 19.01 46.92 49.01
C GLY A 695 19.60 48.22 49.55
N GLY A 696 18.93 49.34 49.27
CA GLY A 696 19.18 50.61 49.97
C GLY A 696 18.58 50.56 51.37
N GLY A 697 19.44 50.43 52.39
CA GLY A 697 19.04 50.52 53.80
C GLY A 697 19.34 51.90 54.39
N ALA A 698 18.43 52.35 55.26
CA ALA A 698 18.55 53.50 56.18
C ALA A 698 18.64 54.92 55.58
N SER A 699 17.54 55.67 55.72
CA SER A 699 17.52 56.75 56.72
C SER A 699 16.09 57.11 57.11
N SER A 700 15.87 57.35 58.40
CA SER A 700 14.64 57.90 58.94
C SER A 700 15.01 59.11 59.79
N GLN A 701 14.73 60.32 59.28
CA GLN A 701 14.58 61.48 60.14
C GLN A 701 13.58 62.47 59.52
N GLU A 702 12.87 63.17 60.40
CA GLU A 702 11.64 63.91 60.10
C GLU A 702 11.85 65.15 59.22
N GLN A 703 10.81 65.53 58.45
CA GLN A 703 10.11 66.82 58.59
C GLN A 703 9.05 67.02 57.47
N GLY A 704 8.04 67.85 57.74
CA GLY A 704 7.18 68.45 56.71
C GLY A 704 5.71 68.02 56.74
N ALA A 705 4.83 68.94 57.12
CA ALA A 705 3.40 68.69 57.27
C ALA A 705 2.53 69.26 56.14
N SER A 706 1.29 68.75 56.10
CA SER A 706 0.04 69.48 55.80
C SER A 706 -0.58 69.44 54.38
N HIS A 707 -1.87 69.05 54.36
CA HIS A 707 -3.01 69.58 53.57
C HIS A 707 -2.92 69.60 52.01
N ASN A 708 -3.96 69.32 51.20
CA ASN A 708 -5.41 69.10 51.36
C ASN A 708 -5.97 68.54 50.00
N ARG A 709 -7.23 68.10 49.76
CA ARG A 709 -8.52 68.11 50.50
C ARG A 709 -9.52 67.01 49.96
N HIS A 710 -10.80 67.18 50.32
CA HIS A 710 -12.08 66.57 49.89
C HIS A 710 -12.28 66.10 48.43
N GLN A 711 -13.33 65.36 48.02
CA GLN A 711 -14.43 64.50 48.58
C GLN A 711 -15.55 64.47 47.51
N ASN A 712 -16.35 63.39 47.45
CA ASN A 712 -17.51 63.20 46.55
C ASN A 712 -18.62 64.28 46.73
N PRO A 713 -19.59 64.38 45.80
CA PRO A 713 -20.87 63.65 45.94
C PRO A 713 -21.50 63.23 44.58
N TRP A 714 -22.24 62.15 44.33
CA TRP A 714 -23.06 61.17 45.08
C TRP A 714 -22.81 59.75 44.44
N GLY A 715 -23.48 58.62 44.71
CA GLY A 715 -24.59 58.26 45.61
C GLY A 715 -24.91 56.74 45.52
N ASP A 716 -25.86 56.26 46.32
CA ASP A 716 -26.37 54.86 46.43
C ASP A 716 -27.94 54.93 46.48
N PRO A 717 -28.78 53.86 46.61
CA PRO A 717 -28.48 52.46 46.93
C PRO A 717 -29.25 51.35 46.17
N PHE A 718 -28.78 50.10 46.25
CA PHE A 718 -29.47 48.99 46.94
C PHE A 718 -28.57 47.74 47.05
N LYS A 719 -28.51 47.16 48.26
CA LYS A 719 -27.62 46.07 48.72
C LYS A 719 -28.43 45.17 49.69
N PRO A 720 -28.03 43.91 50.00
CA PRO A 720 -26.97 43.66 50.99
C PRO A 720 -26.08 42.39 50.79
N HIS A 721 -24.74 42.48 50.99
CA HIS A 721 -23.91 41.91 52.11
C HIS A 721 -23.72 40.35 52.09
N GLU A 722 -22.54 39.72 52.37
CA GLU A 722 -21.20 40.20 52.77
C GLU A 722 -20.04 39.15 52.68
N THR A 723 -18.77 39.61 52.70
CA THR A 723 -17.50 38.91 53.15
C THR A 723 -17.03 37.60 52.50
N SER A 724 -15.74 37.18 52.45
CA SER A 724 -14.39 37.76 52.71
C SER A 724 -13.33 36.79 52.11
N ALA A 725 -12.38 37.21 51.25
CA ALA A 725 -10.98 37.63 51.55
C ALA A 725 -9.97 36.53 52.01
N HIS A 726 -8.77 36.55 51.37
CA HIS A 726 -7.56 35.72 51.63
C HIS A 726 -7.65 34.24 51.16
N GLY A 727 -6.58 33.51 50.84
CA GLY A 727 -5.13 33.79 50.74
C GLY A 727 -4.40 32.45 50.56
N GLY A 728 -3.46 32.32 49.62
CA GLY A 728 -2.94 30.99 49.22
C GLY A 728 -1.77 30.45 50.06
N MET A 729 -1.50 29.13 49.97
CA MET A 729 -0.20 28.45 50.15
C MET A 729 -0.35 26.92 50.06
N GLY A 730 0.62 26.22 49.45
CA GLY A 730 1.07 24.87 49.84
C GLY A 730 0.23 23.63 49.46
N PRO A 731 0.88 22.51 49.06
CA PRO A 731 0.27 21.18 49.04
C PRO A 731 0.61 20.39 50.32
N GLY A 732 -0.39 19.81 50.98
CA GLY A 732 -0.19 18.91 52.12
C GLY A 732 -1.44 18.69 52.97
N ASP A 733 -1.72 17.42 53.23
CA ASP A 733 -2.58 16.83 54.27
C ASP A 733 -4.11 17.06 54.24
N ASP A 734 -4.80 15.94 54.06
CA ASP A 734 -6.24 15.70 54.20
C ASP A 734 -6.60 15.43 55.69
N PRO A 735 -7.51 16.19 56.30
CA PRO A 735 -7.98 15.94 57.66
C PRO A 735 -9.35 15.23 57.76
N PHE A 736 -10.02 14.88 56.66
CA PHE A 736 -11.36 14.29 56.67
C PHE A 736 -11.49 13.10 55.71
N GLY A 737 -10.91 11.98 56.13
CA GLY A 737 -10.95 10.73 55.38
C GLY A 737 -12.37 10.23 55.09
N HIS A 738 -12.78 10.34 53.83
CA HIS A 738 -13.87 9.55 53.26
C HIS A 738 -13.32 8.64 52.17
N GLN A 739 -13.30 7.34 52.47
CA GLN A 739 -13.10 6.31 51.47
C GLN A 739 -14.33 6.19 50.57
N ASN A 740 -14.05 6.04 49.27
CA ASN A 740 -14.88 5.46 48.22
C ASN A 740 -16.01 6.27 47.55
N ASP A 741 -16.14 5.94 46.26
CA ASP A 741 -17.30 6.01 45.36
C ASP A 741 -17.77 7.37 44.80
N VAL A 742 -17.15 7.71 43.66
CA VAL A 742 -17.79 8.50 42.60
C VAL A 742 -18.93 7.65 41.99
N PRO A 743 -20.22 8.06 42.03
CA PRO A 743 -21.37 7.14 41.86
C PRO A 743 -21.62 6.50 40.48
N HIS A 744 -20.66 6.52 39.56
CA HIS A 744 -20.81 6.06 38.17
C HIS A 744 -19.54 5.45 37.57
N PHE A 745 -18.53 5.16 38.39
CA PHE A 745 -17.30 4.50 37.95
C PHE A 745 -17.06 3.20 38.73
N ASP A 746 -17.54 2.08 38.20
CA ASP A 746 -17.21 0.75 38.71
C ASP A 746 -15.74 0.42 38.41
N LYS A 747 -14.86 0.85 39.32
CA LYS A 747 -13.42 0.62 39.26
C LYS A 747 -13.08 -0.87 39.32
N GLU A 748 -13.89 -1.69 40.00
CA GLU A 748 -13.68 -3.14 40.03
C GLU A 748 -14.07 -3.77 38.69
N GLY A 749 -15.22 -3.42 38.12
CA GLY A 749 -15.66 -3.88 36.79
C GLY A 749 -14.70 -3.47 35.68
N HIS A 750 -14.26 -2.21 35.66
CA HIS A 750 -13.27 -1.71 34.71
C HIS A 750 -11.93 -2.48 34.81
N THR A 751 -11.46 -2.78 36.02
CA THR A 751 -10.21 -3.54 36.21
C THR A 751 -10.39 -5.04 35.99
N ARG A 752 -11.61 -5.59 36.12
CA ARG A 752 -11.92 -7.02 35.93
C ARG A 752 -11.59 -7.52 34.52
N THR A 753 -11.88 -6.72 33.49
CA THR A 753 -11.62 -7.09 32.09
C THR A 753 -10.14 -7.10 31.78
N HIS A 754 -9.41 -6.03 32.15
CA HIS A 754 -7.95 -5.97 31.98
C HIS A 754 -7.24 -7.06 32.79
N ARG A 755 -7.66 -7.31 34.03
CA ARG A 755 -7.10 -8.37 34.87
C ARG A 755 -7.37 -9.76 34.30
N ARG A 756 -8.55 -10.04 33.73
CA ARG A 756 -8.81 -11.31 33.02
C ARG A 756 -7.96 -11.45 31.76
N GLU A 757 -7.72 -10.38 31.00
CA GLU A 757 -6.83 -10.46 29.84
C GLU A 757 -5.35 -10.61 30.23
N ASP A 758 -4.90 -9.98 31.31
CA ASP A 758 -3.54 -10.17 31.82
C ASP A 758 -3.36 -11.54 32.48
N GLU A 759 -4.37 -12.09 33.16
CA GLU A 759 -4.39 -13.49 33.64
C GLU A 759 -4.39 -14.47 32.45
N ARG A 760 -5.11 -14.19 31.36
CA ARG A 760 -5.03 -14.96 30.09
C ARG A 760 -3.69 -14.80 29.38
N ARG A 761 -3.06 -13.62 29.39
CA ARG A 761 -1.70 -13.42 28.87
C ARG A 761 -0.68 -14.19 29.69
N LYS A 762 -0.77 -14.14 31.02
CA LYS A 762 0.11 -14.86 31.95
C LYS A 762 -0.06 -16.37 31.86
N SER A 763 -1.30 -16.85 31.68
CA SER A 763 -1.59 -18.26 31.38
C SER A 763 -1.03 -18.70 30.01
N ARG A 764 -1.15 -17.87 28.97
CA ARG A 764 -0.50 -18.11 27.66
C ARG A 764 1.02 -18.10 27.76
N TRP A 765 1.61 -17.24 28.61
CA TRP A 765 3.05 -17.18 28.85
C TRP A 765 3.55 -18.41 29.62
N GLN A 766 2.82 -18.86 30.65
CA GLN A 766 3.12 -20.10 31.39
C GLN A 766 2.92 -21.35 30.52
N LYS A 767 1.94 -21.37 29.60
CA LYS A 767 1.79 -22.46 28.62
C LYS A 767 2.91 -22.48 27.58
N ARG A 768 3.49 -21.32 27.23
CA ARG A 768 4.71 -21.25 26.39
C ARG A 768 5.97 -21.65 27.17
N ALA A 769 6.03 -21.36 28.46
CA ALA A 769 7.18 -21.70 29.33
C ALA A 769 7.17 -23.13 29.89
N MET A 770 6.10 -23.91 29.68
CA MET A 770 6.00 -25.34 30.05
C MET A 770 5.60 -26.23 28.85
N GLY A 771 5.96 -25.81 27.64
CA GLY A 771 5.71 -26.55 26.39
C GLY A 771 6.93 -26.60 25.47
N ASP A 772 8.13 -26.42 26.03
CA ASP A 772 9.41 -26.37 25.31
C ASP A 772 10.34 -27.56 25.66
N ASP A 773 9.83 -28.51 26.47
CA ASP A 773 10.37 -29.85 26.62
C ASP A 773 9.45 -30.80 25.80
N ASP A 774 10.04 -31.64 24.95
CA ASP A 774 9.40 -32.58 23.99
C ASP A 774 9.03 -32.05 22.58
N ILE A 775 10.00 -31.43 21.89
CA ILE A 775 10.12 -31.55 20.43
C ILE A 775 11.53 -32.07 20.10
N GLU A 776 11.63 -33.27 19.51
CA GLU A 776 12.90 -33.82 19.03
C GLU A 776 13.49 -32.91 17.95
N PHE A 777 14.59 -32.22 18.29
CA PHE A 777 15.35 -31.43 17.35
C PHE A 777 16.11 -32.37 16.41
N GLU A 778 15.68 -32.51 15.16
CA GLU A 778 16.60 -32.96 14.11
C GLU A 778 17.81 -32.02 14.11
N PRO A 779 19.04 -32.52 14.32
CA PRO A 779 20.17 -31.64 14.54
C PRO A 779 20.50 -30.92 13.23
N GLN A 780 20.21 -29.62 13.16
CA GLN A 780 20.81 -28.74 12.17
C GLN A 780 22.32 -28.81 12.34
N THR A 781 22.97 -29.62 11.50
CA THR A 781 24.41 -29.84 11.56
C THR A 781 25.10 -28.51 11.33
N SER A 782 25.86 -28.05 12.32
CA SER A 782 26.60 -26.78 12.22
C SER A 782 27.52 -26.77 11.00
N LEU A 783 28.09 -25.63 10.64
CA LEU A 783 29.08 -25.54 9.55
C LEU A 783 30.23 -26.56 9.75
N THR A 784 30.59 -26.83 11.01
CA THR A 784 31.54 -27.88 11.41
C THR A 784 30.98 -29.30 11.20
N GLY A 785 29.70 -29.54 11.50
CA GLY A 785 29.02 -30.80 11.21
C GLY A 785 28.97 -31.11 9.71
N HIS A 786 28.58 -30.15 8.87
CA HIS A 786 28.64 -30.30 7.42
C HIS A 786 30.08 -30.53 6.92
N PHE A 787 31.07 -29.81 7.48
CA PHE A 787 32.48 -30.04 7.14
C PHE A 787 32.94 -31.46 7.50
N ILE A 788 32.55 -32.00 8.65
CA ILE A 788 32.86 -33.38 9.08
C ILE A 788 32.16 -34.41 8.18
N ILE A 789 30.88 -34.21 7.85
CA ILE A 789 30.12 -35.11 6.95
C ILE A 789 30.75 -35.14 5.56
N ILE A 790 31.02 -33.97 4.97
CA ILE A 790 31.65 -33.87 3.64
C ILE A 790 33.06 -34.46 3.65
N SER A 791 33.85 -34.21 4.72
CA SER A 791 35.17 -34.81 4.89
C SER A 791 35.09 -36.33 5.05
N GLY A 792 34.08 -36.87 5.74
CA GLY A 792 33.83 -38.30 5.88
C GLY A 792 33.44 -38.98 4.56
N ILE A 793 32.60 -38.32 3.76
CA ILE A 793 32.21 -38.79 2.41
C ILE A 793 33.43 -38.76 1.47
N LEU A 794 34.24 -37.71 1.50
CA LEU A 794 35.48 -37.64 0.72
C LEU A 794 36.51 -38.69 1.17
N ALA A 795 36.68 -38.89 2.48
CA ALA A 795 37.57 -39.92 3.00
C ALA A 795 37.13 -41.33 2.60
N THR A 796 35.84 -41.66 2.74
CA THR A 796 35.32 -42.99 2.36
C THR A 796 35.38 -43.22 0.84
N THR A 797 35.03 -42.23 0.01
CA THR A 797 35.12 -42.37 -1.46
C THR A 797 36.56 -42.47 -1.97
N LEU A 798 37.54 -41.86 -1.29
CA LEU A 798 38.96 -41.98 -1.64
C LEU A 798 39.63 -43.26 -1.06
N LEU A 799 39.24 -43.72 0.13
CA LEU A 799 39.86 -44.87 0.81
C LEU A 799 39.21 -46.21 0.46
N ALA A 800 37.90 -46.28 0.22
CA ALA A 800 37.23 -47.54 -0.12
C ALA A 800 37.81 -48.24 -1.36
N PRO A 801 38.18 -47.54 -2.46
CA PRO A 801 38.86 -48.17 -3.59
C PRO A 801 40.25 -48.71 -3.25
N LEU A 802 40.99 -48.06 -2.35
CA LEU A 802 42.31 -48.50 -1.91
C LEU A 802 42.21 -49.77 -1.06
N ILE A 803 41.28 -49.80 -0.11
CA ILE A 803 41.01 -50.97 0.75
C ILE A 803 40.50 -52.15 -0.10
N TYR A 804 39.60 -51.91 -1.05
CA TYR A 804 39.10 -52.94 -1.97
C TYR A 804 40.21 -53.56 -2.84
N ILE A 805 41.11 -52.73 -3.38
CA ILE A 805 42.28 -53.22 -4.14
C ILE A 805 43.23 -54.03 -3.26
N GLN A 806 43.40 -53.64 -1.99
CA GLN A 806 44.27 -54.33 -1.04
C GLN A 806 43.70 -55.71 -0.66
N PHE A 807 42.39 -55.84 -0.47
CA PHE A 807 41.72 -57.13 -0.30
C PHE A 807 41.80 -58.01 -1.55
N MET A 808 41.59 -57.45 -2.75
CA MET A 808 41.68 -58.17 -4.02
C MET A 808 43.09 -58.71 -4.32
N SER A 809 44.16 -58.14 -3.74
CA SER A 809 45.53 -58.65 -3.91
C SER A 809 45.91 -59.84 -3.01
N ILE A 810 45.07 -60.18 -2.02
CA ILE A 810 45.35 -61.26 -1.06
C ILE A 810 44.77 -62.62 -1.52
N GLY A 811 43.84 -62.60 -2.49
CA GLY A 811 43.01 -63.75 -2.86
C GLY A 811 43.49 -64.66 -4.02
N GLN A 812 44.70 -64.48 -4.58
CA GLN A 812 45.17 -65.35 -5.67
C GLN A 812 46.21 -66.39 -5.20
N PRO A 813 45.87 -67.70 -5.17
CA PRO A 813 46.84 -68.75 -4.88
C PRO A 813 47.81 -68.92 -6.05
N LYS A 814 49.11 -69.04 -5.74
CA LYS A 814 50.12 -69.46 -6.71
C LYS A 814 49.78 -70.86 -7.24
N LYS A 815 49.56 -70.99 -8.54
CA LYS A 815 49.71 -72.29 -9.22
C LYS A 815 51.18 -72.48 -9.60
N GLU A 816 51.76 -73.57 -9.13
CA GLU A 816 53.07 -74.04 -9.57
C GLU A 816 52.99 -74.66 -10.97
N LYS A 817 54.16 -74.89 -11.57
CA LYS A 817 54.32 -75.36 -12.95
C LYS A 817 53.97 -76.84 -13.10
N ALA A 818 53.40 -77.17 -14.25
CA ALA A 818 53.81 -78.32 -15.07
C ALA A 818 54.07 -77.78 -16.49
#